data_AF-B6K1T8-F1
#
_entry.id   AF-B6K1T8-F1
#
_cell.length_a   1.000
_cell.length_b   1.000
_cell.length_c   1.000
_cell.angle_alpha   90.00
_cell.angle_beta   90.00
_cell.angle_gamma   90.00
#
_symmetry.space_group_name_H-M   'P 1'
#
loop_
_entity.id
_entity.type
_entity.pdbx_description
1 polymer ?
#
loop_
_entity_poly.entity_id
_entity_poly.type
_entity_poly.pdbx_seq_one_letter_code
_entity_poly.pdbx_strand_id
1 'polypeptide(L)'
;MKVKREDNSDEDFLKASANSKKRKVKSNLEERSINTQSSGTGGLCESFKKIYQLFQFINTTYTFLNARNCLIITFPMLESAYKSAFQKDLTITDLVKLQLICPKLVNFQYKSVEGLALAINKNTQAKEIFDGLIEGQTYILVFELSEGNKGKGRGGHNSKNPTMKSQIHKQLLSIDYLKKVIKKRNLIFEECLNNYYDRLVCTKKDPDSELDREANLHIPISPTDFDDSVSVKSEIVPLQTKPETIDEILDLLRGIKDYENQIVDEGTYSTEAKACKVGFLSKQLSQELIDALYSANGIKEIYEHQALAINWLWERHNVIVSTATSSGKSLVYQLPILHDLQNDPETTALIVFPTKALAQDQKRSLQEVLSYMPSLSFVQVETFDGDTPIERRENIIEKCNIIFTNPDMLHQTILPRHDKWYRFLKNLRYFILDEIHVYNGIFGVHVSFILRRLRRLCCYLGNDNCRFVSCSATINDPQRHMQTIIGTKDVSVVDFTASPCGEKLYVMWNPPYTDPSDPSKGRKSALHEASKLFILLVERNVRTIVFCRVRKSCETLMQAVLTELKQEKKDHLIPKIQSYRAGYTLSDRRLIEKKMFDGELLGIIATNALELGIDIGSLDAVVTLGFPYSISNLKQQFGRAGRRNKLSLAVYVVETFPMDQYYLQHPEDLRYGSKAELTVDLSNELLLSHHLQCAASEFPVNPETDSKFFGSLTKKVAREKLLGDEQGLYHPHPSYLPYPATQVKIRNISEDMYTLVDVTNGQLKHLEDLEPFRVALTAYEGAVYIYQGRTFIIRNLDIDRRRIEAQRVDVDWITAQRDYTDVDPTRTFARFPLFGGASQAYFGNVRAALHVFGYFKINKKREIIDTVDIVDKPVIIDSKGFWIDVPWHIIELLSWKKINGAASIHAAEHALLSLMPLYISNGGNDIRTECKAGEKEFKQSDSQRRRPARLIYYDDAGDTAGAGLCQRAVLHLKELMSLAIERLESCQCTQPEGCVQCITTSKFAGGTCSGEVLDKHGAYILLKMLMGQSVNLDKIPDGPEPDEAHAIRTLIPFS
;
A
#
# COMPACT_ATOMS: atom_id res chain seq x y z
N MET A 1 4.35 21.41 47.46
CA MET A 1 3.11 22.20 47.31
C MET A 1 1.98 21.26 46.95
N LYS A 2 0.94 21.18 47.80
CA LYS A 2 -0.24 20.32 47.64
C LYS A 2 -1.20 20.93 46.60
N VAL A 3 -1.62 20.16 45.61
CA VAL A 3 -2.91 20.36 44.91
C VAL A 3 -3.57 19.00 44.72
N LYS A 4 -4.84 18.94 45.15
CA LYS A 4 -5.69 17.76 45.29
C LYS A 4 -6.20 17.26 43.93
N ARG A 5 -6.33 15.93 43.83
CA ARG A 5 -7.17 15.21 42.85
C ARG A 5 -8.61 15.22 43.33
N GLU A 6 -9.55 15.49 42.44
CA GLU A 6 -10.97 15.16 42.59
C GLU A 6 -11.38 14.29 41.40
N ASP A 7 -11.70 13.04 41.70
CA ASP A 7 -12.48 12.12 40.86
C ASP A 7 -13.94 12.59 40.84
N ASN A 8 -14.63 12.48 39.70
CA ASN A 8 -16.09 12.46 39.68
C ASN A 8 -16.62 11.61 38.53
N SER A 9 -17.42 10.63 38.93
CA SER A 9 -18.16 9.63 38.17
C SER A 9 -19.50 10.16 37.63
N ASP A 10 -19.82 9.82 36.39
CA ASP A 10 -21.00 10.25 35.62
C ASP A 10 -22.36 9.63 36.02
N GLU A 11 -22.50 9.04 37.22
CA GLU A 11 -23.76 8.36 37.61
C GLU A 11 -24.76 9.19 38.44
N ASP A 12 -24.43 10.42 38.87
CA ASP A 12 -25.27 11.18 39.81
C ASP A 12 -26.14 12.30 39.20
N PHE A 13 -26.01 12.63 37.91
CA PHE A 13 -26.79 13.74 37.33
C PHE A 13 -28.22 13.37 36.89
N LEU A 14 -28.54 12.07 36.76
CA LEU A 14 -29.87 11.59 36.38
C LEU A 14 -30.85 11.39 37.55
N LYS A 15 -30.39 11.50 38.81
CA LYS A 15 -31.23 11.33 40.01
C LYS A 15 -31.65 12.64 40.69
N ALA A 16 -31.10 13.80 40.30
CA ALA A 16 -31.33 15.07 40.99
C ALA A 16 -32.52 15.93 40.46
N SER A 17 -33.24 15.54 39.41
CA SER A 17 -34.47 16.26 38.98
C SER A 17 -35.79 15.62 39.45
N ALA A 18 -35.71 14.44 40.08
CA ALA A 18 -36.86 13.73 40.64
C ALA A 18 -36.99 13.98 42.16
N ASN A 19 -37.09 15.24 42.59
CA ASN A 19 -37.81 15.67 43.81
C ASN A 19 -37.41 17.10 44.22
N SER A 20 -37.92 18.09 43.49
CA SER A 20 -38.27 19.35 44.16
C SER A 20 -39.71 19.73 43.80
N LYS A 21 -40.58 19.48 44.78
CA LYS A 21 -41.89 20.13 44.99
C LYS A 21 -42.97 19.93 43.93
N LYS A 22 -43.62 18.77 44.03
CA LYS A 22 -45.09 18.69 44.13
C LYS A 22 -45.62 19.71 45.17
N ARG A 23 -46.68 20.45 44.78
CA ARG A 23 -47.67 21.25 45.56
C ARG A 23 -47.73 22.68 44.99
N LYS A 24 -48.82 23.19 44.39
CA LYS A 24 -50.25 22.85 44.39
C LYS A 24 -50.82 23.19 43.01
N VAL A 25 -51.39 22.20 42.32
CA VAL A 25 -52.48 22.44 41.38
C VAL A 25 -53.77 22.25 42.17
N LYS A 26 -54.43 23.35 42.49
CA LYS A 26 -55.88 23.39 42.75
C LYS A 26 -56.42 24.61 42.02
N SER A 27 -57.54 24.37 41.34
CA SER A 27 -58.49 25.32 40.78
C SER A 27 -57.96 26.28 39.70
N ASN A 28 -58.23 25.94 38.44
CA ASN A 28 -59.04 26.75 37.51
C ASN A 28 -58.71 26.37 36.06
N LEU A 29 -59.39 25.32 35.59
CA LEU A 29 -59.64 25.10 34.16
C LEU A 29 -60.99 25.76 33.85
N GLU A 30 -61.00 27.08 33.80
CA GLU A 30 -62.03 27.86 33.09
C GLU A 30 -61.32 28.96 32.29
N GLU A 31 -61.62 28.95 31.00
CA GLU A 31 -61.50 30.01 30.00
C GLU A 31 -60.26 30.93 30.04
N ARG A 32 -59.35 30.70 29.09
CA ARG A 32 -58.78 31.80 28.28
C ARG A 32 -58.20 31.27 26.96
N SER A 33 -59.07 31.35 25.96
CA SER A 33 -58.75 31.42 24.54
C SER A 33 -57.57 32.35 24.25
N ILE A 34 -56.52 31.81 23.62
CA ILE A 34 -55.62 32.62 22.79
C ILE A 34 -55.98 32.33 21.34
N ASN A 35 -56.85 33.19 20.83
CA ASN A 35 -57.03 33.46 19.42
C ASN A 35 -55.69 33.89 18.82
N THR A 36 -55.17 33.10 17.89
CA THR A 36 -54.34 33.62 16.80
C THR A 36 -54.99 33.20 15.50
N GLN A 37 -55.30 34.22 14.72
CA GLN A 37 -56.07 34.23 13.48
C GLN A 37 -55.59 33.20 12.45
N SER A 38 -56.58 32.52 11.89
CA SER A 38 -56.55 31.72 10.69
C SER A 38 -56.16 32.55 9.46
N SER A 39 -55.14 32.11 8.74
CA SER A 39 -55.08 32.21 7.29
C SER A 39 -54.20 31.05 6.79
N GLY A 40 -54.80 30.02 6.16
CA GLY A 40 -54.01 29.02 5.44
C GLY A 40 -54.53 27.58 5.25
N THR A 41 -55.38 27.01 6.11
CA THR A 41 -55.71 25.55 6.06
C THR A 41 -57.20 25.19 6.00
N GLY A 42 -58.06 26.13 5.61
CA GLY A 42 -59.53 25.99 5.65
C GLY A 42 -60.13 24.88 4.77
N GLY A 43 -59.40 24.37 3.77
CA GLY A 43 -59.90 23.37 2.80
C GLY A 43 -59.36 21.94 2.95
N LEU A 44 -58.45 21.68 3.89
CA LEU A 44 -57.84 20.36 4.05
C LEU A 44 -58.72 19.41 4.87
N CYS A 45 -58.79 18.14 4.46
CA CYS A 45 -59.38 17.07 5.25
C CYS A 45 -58.61 16.83 6.56
N GLU A 46 -59.25 16.15 7.51
CA GLU A 46 -58.71 15.99 8.88
C GLU A 46 -57.37 15.23 8.92
N SER A 47 -57.15 14.31 7.99
CA SER A 47 -55.91 13.55 7.81
C SER A 47 -54.73 14.45 7.39
N PHE A 48 -54.91 15.31 6.39
CA PHE A 48 -53.85 16.23 5.94
C PHE A 48 -53.54 17.31 6.97
N LYS A 49 -54.52 17.71 7.80
CA LYS A 49 -54.28 18.55 8.98
C LYS A 49 -53.38 17.86 10.01
N LYS A 50 -53.56 16.56 10.23
CA LYS A 50 -52.68 15.76 11.10
C LYS A 50 -51.25 15.66 10.54
N ILE A 51 -51.08 15.57 9.22
CA ILE A 51 -49.76 15.56 8.57
C ILE A 51 -49.04 16.91 8.75
N TYR A 52 -49.76 18.02 8.61
CA TYR A 52 -49.19 19.34 8.86
C TYR A 52 -48.74 19.49 10.33
N GLN A 53 -49.57 19.04 11.28
CA GLN A 53 -49.22 19.04 12.71
C GLN A 53 -47.98 18.18 13.00
N LEU A 54 -47.88 17.01 12.35
CA LEU A 54 -46.68 16.16 12.43
C LEU A 54 -45.44 16.89 11.94
N PHE A 55 -45.50 17.55 10.79
CA PHE A 55 -44.37 18.33 10.27
C PHE A 55 -43.96 19.47 11.21
N GLN A 56 -44.92 20.21 11.77
CA GLN A 56 -44.64 21.30 12.72
C GLN A 56 -43.87 20.80 13.95
N PHE A 57 -44.24 19.62 14.45
CA PHE A 57 -43.51 18.98 15.54
C PHE A 57 -42.10 18.57 15.12
N ILE A 58 -41.96 17.81 14.03
CA ILE A 58 -40.65 17.32 13.55
C ILE A 58 -39.71 18.49 13.23
N ASN A 59 -40.20 19.56 12.61
CA ASN A 59 -39.43 20.77 12.33
C ASN A 59 -38.93 21.47 13.60
N THR A 60 -39.76 21.54 14.64
CA THR A 60 -39.38 22.13 15.94
C THR A 60 -38.33 21.26 16.64
N THR A 61 -38.57 19.96 16.72
CA THR A 61 -37.66 18.98 17.34
C THR A 61 -36.31 18.93 16.62
N TYR A 62 -36.33 18.84 15.28
CA TYR A 62 -35.13 18.84 14.45
C TYR A 62 -34.30 20.11 14.67
N THR A 63 -34.95 21.29 14.64
CA THR A 63 -34.26 22.57 14.81
C THR A 63 -33.64 22.70 16.20
N PHE A 64 -34.28 22.15 17.23
CA PHE A 64 -33.75 22.15 18.58
C PHE A 64 -32.60 21.16 18.80
N LEU A 65 -32.70 19.94 18.26
CA LEU A 65 -31.62 18.94 18.30
C LEU A 65 -30.38 19.44 17.55
N ASN A 66 -30.57 20.04 16.38
CA ASN A 66 -29.49 20.61 15.59
C ASN A 66 -28.81 21.79 16.31
N ALA A 67 -29.59 22.68 16.96
CA ALA A 67 -29.05 23.76 17.78
C ALA A 67 -28.23 23.29 19.00
N ARG A 68 -28.42 22.04 19.46
CA ARG A 68 -27.66 21.40 20.55
C ARG A 68 -26.44 20.60 20.06
N ASN A 69 -25.97 20.85 18.83
CA ASN A 69 -24.85 20.14 18.19
C ASN A 69 -25.09 18.64 17.89
N CYS A 70 -26.34 18.16 17.86
CA CYS A 70 -26.63 16.84 17.28
C CYS A 70 -26.53 16.95 15.74
N LEU A 71 -25.35 16.60 15.20
CA LEU A 71 -25.04 16.74 13.76
C LEU A 71 -25.82 15.75 12.87
N ILE A 72 -26.34 14.66 13.44
CA ILE A 72 -27.10 13.62 12.74
C ILE A 72 -28.35 13.31 13.56
N ILE A 73 -29.51 13.37 12.91
CA ILE A 73 -30.80 13.08 13.54
C ILE A 73 -31.34 11.81 12.92
N THR A 74 -31.36 10.73 13.70
CA THR A 74 -31.79 9.39 13.26
C THR A 74 -33.28 9.18 13.52
N PHE A 75 -33.87 8.21 12.82
CA PHE A 75 -35.27 7.83 13.05
C PHE A 75 -35.57 7.48 14.53
N PRO A 76 -34.79 6.65 15.24
CA PRO A 76 -35.05 6.33 16.65
C PRO A 76 -35.07 7.57 17.58
N MET A 77 -34.25 8.60 17.28
CA MET A 77 -34.25 9.84 18.06
C MET A 77 -35.55 10.63 17.90
N LEU A 78 -36.06 10.72 16.65
CA LEU A 78 -37.33 11.38 16.36
C LEU A 78 -38.51 10.59 16.92
N GLU A 79 -38.46 9.26 16.83
CA GLU A 79 -39.48 8.36 17.38
C GLU A 79 -39.58 8.49 18.89
N SER A 80 -38.45 8.46 19.62
CA SER A 80 -38.41 8.66 21.06
C SER A 80 -39.00 10.01 21.49
N ALA A 81 -38.62 11.09 20.79
CA ALA A 81 -39.16 12.43 21.06
C ALA A 81 -40.67 12.52 20.79
N TYR A 82 -41.14 11.94 19.69
CA TYR A 82 -42.56 11.93 19.32
C TYR A 82 -43.41 11.09 20.30
N LYS A 83 -42.91 9.91 20.69
CA LYS A 83 -43.56 9.02 21.67
C LYS A 83 -43.70 9.69 23.04
N SER A 84 -42.69 10.43 23.48
CA SER A 84 -42.75 11.21 24.72
C SER A 84 -43.81 12.31 24.69
N ALA A 85 -43.99 12.99 23.55
CA ALA A 85 -44.90 14.12 23.42
C ALA A 85 -46.38 13.71 23.19
N PHE A 86 -46.63 12.65 22.40
CA PHE A 86 -47.97 12.28 21.95
C PHE A 86 -48.45 10.89 22.42
N GLN A 87 -47.61 10.12 23.12
CA GLN A 87 -47.88 8.72 23.51
C GLN A 87 -48.32 7.83 22.33
N LYS A 88 -47.79 8.11 21.14
CA LYS A 88 -48.00 7.33 19.91
C LYS A 88 -46.66 7.04 19.25
N ASP A 89 -46.56 5.90 18.59
CA ASP A 89 -45.36 5.53 17.83
C ASP A 89 -45.32 6.30 16.50
N LEU A 90 -44.13 6.78 16.12
CA LEU A 90 -43.88 7.42 14.83
C LEU A 90 -43.46 6.33 13.85
N THR A 91 -44.15 6.15 12.72
CA THR A 91 -43.76 5.12 11.74
C THR A 91 -42.84 5.67 10.67
N ILE A 92 -42.06 4.80 10.02
CA ILE A 92 -41.23 5.16 8.85
C ILE A 92 -42.11 5.74 7.74
N THR A 93 -43.28 5.14 7.50
CA THR A 93 -44.26 5.60 6.51
C THR A 93 -44.72 7.03 6.77
N ASP A 94 -44.85 7.46 8.03
CA ASP A 94 -45.24 8.83 8.37
C ASP A 94 -44.19 9.87 7.94
N LEU A 95 -42.90 9.57 8.06
CA LEU A 95 -41.83 10.46 7.60
C LEU A 95 -41.65 10.44 6.08
N VAL A 96 -41.89 9.29 5.43
CA VAL A 96 -41.91 9.18 3.96
C VAL A 96 -43.04 10.04 3.37
N LYS A 97 -44.21 10.11 4.01
CA LYS A 97 -45.29 11.05 3.60
C LYS A 97 -44.80 12.50 3.61
N LEU A 98 -44.04 12.92 4.62
CA LEU A 98 -43.46 14.28 4.67
C LEU A 98 -42.48 14.51 3.51
N GLN A 99 -41.63 13.52 3.21
CA GLN A 99 -40.69 13.56 2.09
C GLN A 99 -41.39 13.65 0.73
N LEU A 100 -42.46 12.89 0.52
CA LEU A 100 -43.24 12.92 -0.72
C LEU A 100 -43.93 14.26 -0.95
N ILE A 101 -44.49 14.85 0.12
CA ILE A 101 -45.17 16.15 0.03
C ILE A 101 -44.16 17.27 -0.27
N CYS A 102 -42.96 17.23 0.33
CA CYS A 102 -41.96 18.28 0.14
C CYS A 102 -40.52 17.74 0.01
N PRO A 103 -40.16 17.09 -1.12
CA PRO A 103 -38.87 16.41 -1.28
C PRO A 103 -37.67 17.36 -1.34
N LYS A 104 -37.92 18.65 -1.62
CA LYS A 104 -36.88 19.69 -1.60
C LYS A 104 -36.51 20.12 -0.17
N LEU A 105 -37.43 19.95 0.78
CA LEU A 105 -37.27 20.39 2.17
C LEU A 105 -36.90 19.22 3.09
N VAL A 106 -37.51 18.06 2.88
CA VAL A 106 -37.36 16.87 3.71
C VAL A 106 -36.52 15.84 2.98
N ASN A 107 -35.41 15.41 3.58
CA ASN A 107 -34.59 14.30 3.10
C ASN A 107 -34.57 13.17 4.13
N PHE A 108 -34.95 11.97 3.73
CA PHE A 108 -35.01 10.80 4.60
C PHE A 108 -34.47 9.57 3.85
N GLN A 109 -33.30 9.07 4.26
CA GLN A 109 -32.59 8.01 3.55
C GLN A 109 -31.57 7.28 4.44
N TYR A 110 -31.21 6.05 4.06
CA TYR A 110 -30.12 5.31 4.71
C TYR A 110 -28.77 5.94 4.37
N LYS A 111 -27.92 6.11 5.39
CA LYS A 111 -26.51 6.53 5.24
C LYS A 111 -25.61 5.50 5.93
N SER A 112 -24.45 5.21 5.34
CA SER A 112 -23.49 4.29 5.95
C SER A 112 -22.87 4.92 7.20
N VAL A 113 -22.61 4.10 8.22
CA VAL A 113 -21.97 4.55 9.46
C VAL A 113 -20.59 5.14 9.18
N GLU A 114 -19.84 4.53 8.26
CA GLU A 114 -18.53 5.02 7.83
C GLU A 114 -18.61 6.38 7.12
N GLY A 115 -19.62 6.58 6.26
CA GLY A 115 -19.87 7.86 5.59
C GLY A 115 -20.27 8.98 6.56
N LEU A 116 -21.00 8.64 7.63
CA LEU A 116 -21.37 9.55 8.70
C LEU A 116 -20.17 9.87 9.62
N ALA A 117 -19.35 8.88 9.97
CA ALA A 117 -18.13 9.06 10.78
C ALA A 117 -17.14 10.03 10.11
N LEU A 118 -17.01 9.96 8.78
CA LEU A 118 -16.21 10.90 7.97
C LEU A 118 -16.73 12.35 8.05
N ALA A 119 -18.04 12.54 8.21
CA ALA A 119 -18.65 13.87 8.38
C ALA A 119 -18.49 14.44 9.82
N ILE A 120 -18.42 13.56 10.83
CA ILE A 120 -18.38 13.91 12.27
C ILE A 120 -16.97 14.23 12.79
N ASN A 121 -15.91 13.99 12.01
CA ASN A 121 -14.49 14.09 12.40
C ASN A 121 -13.96 15.50 12.76
N LYS A 122 -14.82 16.39 13.28
CA LYS A 122 -14.47 17.73 13.76
C LYS A 122 -14.89 18.03 15.21
N ASN A 123 -15.52 17.11 15.94
CA ASN A 123 -15.94 17.37 17.33
C ASN A 123 -15.97 16.10 18.21
N THR A 124 -15.20 16.06 19.30
CA THR A 124 -15.03 14.89 20.19
C THR A 124 -16.30 14.48 20.93
N GLN A 125 -17.10 15.44 21.43
CA GLN A 125 -18.37 15.16 22.11
C GLN A 125 -19.46 14.56 21.21
N ALA A 126 -19.44 14.86 19.90
CA ALA A 126 -20.42 14.30 18.96
C ALA A 126 -20.12 12.82 18.64
N LYS A 127 -18.86 12.40 18.82
CA LYS A 127 -18.40 11.04 18.56
C LYS A 127 -18.85 10.05 19.63
N GLU A 128 -18.81 10.46 20.91
CA GLU A 128 -19.29 9.62 22.04
C GLU A 128 -20.80 9.32 21.96
N ILE A 129 -21.61 10.30 21.56
CA ILE A 129 -23.07 10.11 21.36
C ILE A 129 -23.34 9.26 20.10
N PHE A 130 -22.49 9.40 19.07
CA PHE A 130 -22.59 8.61 17.83
C PHE A 130 -22.22 7.14 18.05
N ASP A 131 -21.13 6.85 18.77
CA ASP A 131 -20.65 5.47 18.96
C ASP A 131 -21.62 4.63 19.83
N GLY A 132 -22.29 5.23 20.82
CA GLY A 132 -23.24 4.52 21.68
C GLY A 132 -24.58 4.13 21.03
N LEU A 133 -24.93 4.70 19.86
CA LEU A 133 -26.19 4.41 19.16
C LEU A 133 -26.06 3.34 18.06
N ILE A 134 -24.83 2.86 17.77
CA ILE A 134 -24.49 2.24 16.47
C ILE A 134 -23.85 0.85 16.59
N GLU A 135 -23.68 0.31 17.81
CA GLU A 135 -23.12 -1.04 18.00
C GLU A 135 -23.83 -2.09 17.12
N GLY A 136 -23.10 -2.61 16.12
CA GLY A 136 -23.53 -3.69 15.23
C GLY A 136 -24.29 -3.28 13.95
N GLN A 137 -24.51 -1.98 13.66
CA GLN A 137 -25.22 -1.55 12.45
C GLN A 137 -24.27 -0.98 11.37
N THR A 138 -24.45 -1.37 10.11
CA THR A 138 -23.68 -0.86 8.95
C THR A 138 -24.32 0.38 8.29
N TYR A 139 -25.63 0.53 8.40
CA TYR A 139 -26.41 1.62 7.81
C TYR A 139 -27.46 2.14 8.79
N ILE A 140 -27.71 3.44 8.78
CA ILE A 140 -28.67 4.11 9.67
C ILE A 140 -29.60 5.01 8.85
N LEU A 141 -30.87 5.02 9.22
CA LEU A 141 -31.90 5.86 8.60
C LEU A 141 -31.84 7.27 9.19
N VAL A 142 -31.45 8.25 8.37
CA VAL A 142 -31.19 9.65 8.77
C VAL A 142 -32.25 10.57 8.20
N PHE A 143 -32.71 11.52 9.02
CA PHE A 143 -33.67 12.57 8.65
C PHE A 143 -33.00 13.95 8.64
N GLU A 144 -33.14 14.71 7.56
CA GLU A 144 -32.54 16.03 7.36
C GLU A 144 -33.54 17.05 6.81
N LEU A 145 -33.52 18.28 7.34
CA LEU A 145 -34.28 19.42 6.81
C LEU A 145 -33.34 20.43 6.16
N SER A 146 -33.53 20.69 4.87
CA SER A 146 -32.69 21.63 4.12
C SER A 146 -32.91 23.09 4.58
N GLU A 147 -31.85 23.90 4.55
CA GLU A 147 -31.95 25.35 4.71
C GLU A 147 -32.18 25.95 3.33
N GLY A 148 -33.40 26.40 3.04
CA GLY A 148 -33.80 26.93 1.74
C GLY A 148 -33.11 28.26 1.35
N ASN A 149 -31.81 28.22 1.07
CA ASN A 149 -30.99 29.28 0.52
C ASN A 149 -30.32 28.81 -0.78
N LYS A 150 -31.05 28.94 -1.90
CA LYS A 150 -30.45 29.06 -3.24
C LYS A 150 -31.03 30.29 -3.92
N GLY A 151 -30.51 31.46 -3.57
CA GLY A 151 -30.66 32.68 -4.38
C GLY A 151 -29.52 32.76 -5.38
N LYS A 152 -29.84 32.84 -6.68
CA LYS A 152 -28.89 33.16 -7.76
C LYS A 152 -28.29 34.56 -7.51
N GLY A 153 -26.99 34.65 -7.27
CA GLY A 153 -26.24 35.91 -7.17
C GLY A 153 -25.28 36.07 -8.34
N ARG A 154 -25.49 37.13 -9.14
CA ARG A 154 -24.58 37.62 -10.19
C ARG A 154 -23.31 38.20 -9.58
N GLY A 155 -22.22 38.18 -10.35
CA GLY A 155 -20.86 38.49 -9.92
C GLY A 155 -20.61 39.94 -9.46
N GLY A 156 -19.50 40.08 -8.72
CA GLY A 156 -18.91 41.36 -8.32
C GLY A 156 -17.69 41.14 -7.42
N HIS A 157 -16.51 41.45 -7.92
CA HIS A 157 -15.27 41.57 -7.14
C HIS A 157 -15.40 42.66 -6.07
N ASN A 158 -15.02 42.38 -4.82
CA ASN A 158 -14.16 43.29 -4.05
C ASN A 158 -13.56 42.69 -2.76
N SER A 159 -12.43 43.29 -2.40
CA SER A 159 -11.41 42.91 -1.42
C SER A 159 -11.85 42.92 0.06
N LYS A 160 -11.22 42.04 0.86
CA LYS A 160 -10.99 42.07 2.32
C LYS A 160 -12.22 42.27 3.22
N ASN A 161 -12.72 41.16 3.78
CA ASN A 161 -13.45 41.11 5.06
C ASN A 161 -13.25 39.74 5.74
N PRO A 162 -13.30 39.65 7.08
CA PRO A 162 -13.03 38.43 7.83
C PRO A 162 -14.04 37.33 7.49
N THR A 163 -13.59 36.07 7.60
CA THR A 163 -14.33 34.88 7.15
C THR A 163 -15.75 34.81 7.76
N MET A 164 -16.73 34.68 6.86
CA MET A 164 -18.18 34.50 7.09
C MET A 164 -18.56 33.44 8.15
N LYS A 165 -17.62 32.61 8.61
CA LYS A 165 -17.83 31.55 9.61
C LYS A 165 -17.95 32.06 11.06
N SER A 166 -17.31 33.18 11.41
CA SER A 166 -17.34 33.68 12.81
C SER A 166 -18.65 34.42 13.15
N GLN A 167 -19.35 34.97 12.15
CA GLN A 167 -20.67 35.59 12.34
C GLN A 167 -21.82 34.56 12.40
N ILE A 168 -21.71 33.44 11.66
CA ILE A 168 -22.74 32.39 11.67
C ILE A 168 -22.81 31.70 13.05
N HIS A 169 -21.68 31.51 13.73
CA HIS A 169 -21.65 30.83 15.03
C HIS A 169 -22.23 31.65 16.20
N LYS A 170 -22.29 32.99 16.10
CA LYS A 170 -22.95 33.85 17.11
C LYS A 170 -24.44 34.06 16.84
N GLN A 171 -24.92 33.86 15.61
CA GLN A 171 -26.34 34.06 15.24
C GLN A 171 -27.23 32.83 15.48
N LEU A 172 -26.68 31.61 15.42
CA LEU A 172 -27.40 30.34 15.59
C LEU A 172 -27.98 30.09 16.99
N LEU A 173 -27.63 30.91 18.00
CA LEU A 173 -28.06 30.72 19.39
C LEU A 173 -29.15 31.71 19.85
N SER A 174 -29.59 32.65 19.01
CA SER A 174 -30.72 33.52 19.39
C SER A 174 -32.05 32.81 19.17
N ILE A 175 -32.91 32.78 20.21
CA ILE A 175 -34.24 32.16 20.17
C ILE A 175 -35.09 32.75 19.02
N ASP A 176 -34.90 34.02 18.68
CA ASP A 176 -35.61 34.71 17.60
C ASP A 176 -35.20 34.23 16.20
N TYR A 177 -33.93 33.83 16.01
CA TYR A 177 -33.48 33.23 14.74
C TYR A 177 -34.11 31.84 14.54
N LEU A 178 -34.11 30.99 15.57
CA LEU A 178 -34.71 29.65 15.50
C LEU A 178 -36.22 29.73 15.20
N LYS A 179 -36.95 30.66 15.85
CA LYS A 179 -38.37 30.92 15.54
C LYS A 179 -38.60 31.33 14.09
N LYS A 180 -37.71 32.16 13.51
CA LYS A 180 -37.80 32.56 12.09
C LYS A 180 -37.57 31.38 11.14
N VAL A 181 -36.59 30.53 11.43
CA VAL A 181 -36.31 29.33 10.62
C VAL A 181 -37.48 28.34 10.66
N ILE A 182 -38.03 28.06 11.84
CA ILE A 182 -39.18 27.17 12.03
C ILE A 182 -40.38 27.72 11.25
N LYS A 183 -40.71 29.02 11.42
CA LYS A 183 -41.84 29.66 10.72
C LYS A 183 -41.67 29.62 9.20
N LYS A 184 -40.47 29.88 8.68
CA LYS A 184 -40.19 29.82 7.23
C LYS A 184 -40.40 28.41 6.68
N ARG A 185 -39.90 27.38 7.36
CA ARG A 185 -40.07 25.97 6.94
C ARG A 185 -41.53 25.53 6.99
N ASN A 186 -42.29 25.93 8.02
CA ASN A 186 -43.72 25.63 8.11
C ASN A 186 -44.50 26.22 6.93
N LEU A 187 -44.22 27.47 6.55
CA LEU A 187 -44.86 28.11 5.39
C LEU A 187 -44.56 27.38 4.07
N ILE A 188 -43.29 27.01 3.83
CA ILE A 188 -42.89 26.26 2.63
C ILE A 188 -43.60 24.91 2.58
N PHE A 189 -43.67 24.20 3.71
CA PHE A 189 -44.31 22.90 3.76
C PHE A 189 -45.84 23.01 3.59
N GLU A 190 -46.48 24.04 4.15
CA GLU A 190 -47.91 24.32 3.97
C GLU A 190 -48.26 24.57 2.51
N GLU A 191 -47.44 25.34 1.79
CA GLU A 191 -47.61 25.58 0.36
C GLU A 191 -47.46 24.29 -0.45
N CYS A 192 -46.48 23.45 -0.14
CA CYS A 192 -46.32 22.15 -0.79
C CYS A 192 -47.48 21.18 -0.47
N LEU A 193 -47.99 21.19 0.77
CA LEU A 193 -49.11 20.36 1.20
C LEU A 193 -50.40 20.74 0.46
N ASN A 194 -50.71 22.04 0.36
CA ASN A 194 -51.87 22.53 -0.37
C ASN A 194 -51.76 22.19 -1.87
N ASN A 195 -50.61 22.43 -2.50
CA ASN A 195 -50.38 22.08 -3.90
C ASN A 195 -50.53 20.56 -4.17
N TYR A 196 -50.04 19.73 -3.25
CA TYR A 196 -50.16 18.27 -3.37
C TYR A 196 -51.62 17.82 -3.21
N TYR A 197 -52.36 18.40 -2.26
CA TYR A 197 -53.78 18.13 -2.06
C TYR A 197 -54.63 18.58 -3.26
N ASP A 198 -54.41 19.79 -3.78
CA ASP A 198 -55.14 20.33 -4.94
C ASP A 198 -54.91 19.47 -6.20
N ARG A 199 -53.70 18.90 -6.37
CA ARG A 199 -53.39 17.95 -7.45
C ARG A 199 -54.25 16.68 -7.34
N LEU A 200 -54.44 16.15 -6.14
CA LEU A 200 -55.22 14.94 -5.90
C LEU A 200 -56.72 15.18 -6.09
N VAL A 201 -57.24 16.30 -5.61
CA VAL A 201 -58.63 16.72 -5.83
C VAL A 201 -58.92 16.93 -7.32
N CYS A 202 -58.03 17.59 -8.05
CA CYS A 202 -58.17 17.78 -9.51
C CYS A 202 -58.17 16.46 -10.30
N THR A 203 -57.51 15.42 -9.79
CA THR A 203 -57.40 14.11 -10.45
C THR A 203 -58.49 13.11 -10.03
N LYS A 204 -59.48 13.53 -9.22
CA LYS A 204 -60.57 12.70 -8.68
C LYS A 204 -60.10 11.43 -7.95
N LYS A 205 -58.88 11.43 -7.42
CA LYS A 205 -58.37 10.36 -6.57
C LYS A 205 -58.67 10.66 -5.11
N ASP A 206 -58.98 9.63 -4.34
CA ASP A 206 -59.14 9.78 -2.90
C ASP A 206 -57.77 10.14 -2.28
N PRO A 207 -57.62 11.32 -1.64
CA PRO A 207 -56.31 11.83 -1.24
C PRO A 207 -55.60 10.98 -0.18
N ASP A 208 -56.35 10.35 0.71
CA ASP A 208 -55.80 9.55 1.80
C ASP A 208 -55.24 8.21 1.28
N SER A 209 -56.04 7.48 0.49
CA SER A 209 -55.60 6.20 -0.07
C SER A 209 -54.45 6.35 -1.08
N GLU A 210 -54.42 7.42 -1.87
CA GLU A 210 -53.32 7.64 -2.84
C GLU A 210 -52.01 8.04 -2.14
N LEU A 211 -52.06 8.84 -1.08
CA LEU A 211 -50.87 9.20 -0.31
C LEU A 211 -50.28 7.98 0.41
N ASP A 212 -51.13 7.14 1.02
CA ASP A 212 -50.68 5.88 1.62
C ASP A 212 -50.07 4.92 0.58
N ARG A 213 -50.67 4.84 -0.61
CA ARG A 213 -50.15 4.04 -1.72
C ARG A 213 -48.81 4.55 -2.22
N GLU A 214 -48.65 5.86 -2.45
CA GLU A 214 -47.38 6.46 -2.87
C GLU A 214 -46.30 6.33 -1.79
N ALA A 215 -46.66 6.49 -0.51
CA ALA A 215 -45.74 6.33 0.62
C ALA A 215 -45.19 4.91 0.73
N ASN A 216 -46.04 3.89 0.59
CA ASN A 216 -45.61 2.50 0.65
C ASN A 216 -44.66 2.11 -0.51
N LEU A 217 -44.76 2.76 -1.67
CA LEU A 217 -43.86 2.54 -2.81
C LEU A 217 -42.48 3.22 -2.66
N HIS A 218 -42.36 4.21 -1.77
CA HIS A 218 -41.14 5.02 -1.59
C HIS A 218 -40.48 4.82 -0.22
N ILE A 219 -40.80 3.72 0.47
CA ILE A 219 -40.12 3.35 1.72
C ILE A 219 -38.64 3.08 1.40
N PRO A 220 -37.69 3.76 2.07
CA PRO A 220 -36.27 3.49 1.90
C PRO A 220 -35.96 2.02 2.25
N ILE A 221 -35.25 1.32 1.37
CA ILE A 221 -34.83 -0.07 1.57
C ILE A 221 -33.45 -0.09 2.22
N SER A 222 -33.22 -0.96 3.21
CA SER A 222 -31.91 -1.09 3.85
C SER A 222 -30.87 -1.62 2.85
N PRO A 223 -29.69 -0.99 2.73
CA PRO A 223 -28.63 -1.48 1.84
C PRO A 223 -28.06 -2.86 2.22
N THR A 224 -28.38 -3.39 3.41
CA THR A 224 -28.06 -4.77 3.81
C THR A 224 -28.96 -5.81 3.14
N ASP A 225 -30.14 -5.40 2.69
CA ASP A 225 -31.12 -6.28 2.03
C ASP A 225 -30.90 -6.33 0.50
N PHE A 226 -29.96 -5.53 -0.01
CA PHE A 226 -29.37 -5.71 -1.33
C PHE A 226 -28.30 -6.81 -1.24
N ASP A 227 -28.78 -8.05 -1.19
CA ASP A 227 -27.97 -9.18 -1.55
C ASP A 227 -27.67 -9.06 -3.05
N ASP A 228 -26.43 -8.71 -3.39
CA ASP A 228 -25.89 -8.72 -4.76
C ASP A 228 -25.74 -10.17 -5.28
N SER A 229 -26.63 -11.07 -4.86
CA SER A 229 -26.93 -12.34 -5.48
C SER A 229 -27.84 -12.09 -6.69
N VAL A 230 -27.32 -11.35 -7.68
CA VAL A 230 -27.64 -11.71 -9.05
C VAL A 230 -27.06 -13.11 -9.24
N SER A 231 -27.86 -14.10 -8.86
CA SER A 231 -27.74 -15.47 -9.33
C SER A 231 -27.96 -15.41 -10.85
N VAL A 232 -26.90 -15.03 -11.56
CA VAL A 232 -26.65 -15.63 -12.85
C VAL A 232 -26.66 -17.12 -12.53
N LYS A 233 -27.74 -17.82 -12.91
CA LYS A 233 -27.71 -19.26 -13.08
C LYS A 233 -26.66 -19.51 -14.15
N SER A 234 -25.40 -19.47 -13.76
CA SER A 234 -24.31 -19.99 -14.56
C SER A 234 -24.63 -21.47 -14.67
N GLU A 235 -25.02 -21.92 -15.85
CA GLU A 235 -24.89 -23.33 -16.21
C GLU A 235 -23.53 -23.78 -15.69
N ILE A 236 -23.53 -24.77 -14.80
CA ILE A 236 -22.30 -25.36 -14.28
C ILE A 236 -21.70 -26.11 -15.47
N VAL A 237 -20.94 -25.40 -16.30
CA VAL A 237 -20.07 -26.02 -17.28
C VAL A 237 -19.02 -26.76 -16.45
N PRO A 238 -18.94 -28.09 -16.52
CA PRO A 238 -17.91 -28.82 -15.79
C PRO A 238 -16.55 -28.34 -16.31
N LEU A 239 -15.76 -27.76 -15.41
CA LEU A 239 -14.37 -27.41 -15.70
C LEU A 239 -13.63 -28.68 -16.14
N GLN A 240 -12.75 -28.55 -17.13
CA GLN A 240 -11.99 -29.69 -17.64
C GLN A 240 -11.05 -30.23 -16.56
N THR A 241 -10.77 -31.53 -16.61
CA THR A 241 -9.93 -32.22 -15.63
C THR A 241 -8.51 -31.65 -15.63
N LYS A 242 -7.95 -31.56 -14.42
CA LYS A 242 -6.58 -31.09 -14.18
C LYS A 242 -5.58 -32.10 -14.78
N PRO A 243 -4.49 -31.65 -15.43
CA PRO A 243 -3.43 -32.55 -15.88
C PRO A 243 -2.75 -33.26 -14.70
N GLU A 244 -2.43 -34.53 -14.88
CA GLU A 244 -1.85 -35.41 -13.86
C GLU A 244 -0.37 -35.74 -14.11
N THR A 245 0.12 -35.57 -15.34
CA THR A 245 1.52 -35.85 -15.74
C THR A 245 2.23 -34.63 -16.33
N ILE A 246 3.57 -34.63 -16.31
CA ILE A 246 4.38 -33.58 -16.96
C ILE A 246 4.08 -33.51 -18.46
N ASP A 247 3.94 -34.65 -19.12
CA ASP A 247 3.69 -34.72 -20.56
C ASP A 247 2.34 -34.10 -20.91
N GLU A 248 1.29 -34.38 -20.13
CA GLU A 248 -0.02 -33.72 -20.29
C GLU A 248 0.04 -32.20 -20.11
N ILE A 249 0.89 -31.70 -19.18
CA ILE A 249 1.11 -30.26 -19.01
C ILE A 249 1.80 -29.68 -20.24
N LEU A 250 2.85 -30.33 -20.76
CA LEU A 250 3.57 -29.86 -21.93
C LEU A 250 2.68 -29.87 -23.18
N ASP A 251 1.87 -30.91 -23.36
CA ASP A 251 0.93 -31.01 -24.47
C ASP A 251 -0.19 -29.98 -24.35
N LEU A 252 -0.67 -29.71 -23.12
CA LEU A 252 -1.58 -28.60 -22.85
C LEU A 252 -0.98 -27.25 -23.28
N LEU A 253 0.27 -26.98 -22.89
CA LEU A 253 0.96 -25.72 -23.24
C LEU A 253 1.22 -25.60 -24.75
N ARG A 254 1.58 -26.69 -25.43
CA ARG A 254 1.74 -26.74 -26.89
C ARG A 254 0.40 -26.61 -27.63
N GLY A 255 -0.70 -26.96 -26.99
CA GLY A 255 -2.06 -26.82 -27.51
C GLY A 255 -2.61 -25.38 -27.53
N ILE A 256 -1.83 -24.40 -27.05
CA ILE A 256 -2.22 -22.98 -27.14
C ILE A 256 -2.43 -22.56 -28.60
N LYS A 257 -3.48 -21.77 -28.82
CA LYS A 257 -3.71 -21.12 -30.10
C LYS A 257 -2.56 -20.17 -30.42
N ASP A 258 -1.99 -20.32 -31.62
CA ASP A 258 -0.80 -19.59 -32.11
C ASP A 258 0.52 -20.03 -31.44
N TYR A 259 0.64 -21.31 -31.08
CA TYR A 259 1.93 -21.89 -30.68
C TYR A 259 2.90 -21.96 -31.88
N GLU A 260 4.06 -21.31 -31.74
CA GLU A 260 5.15 -21.14 -32.70
C GLU A 260 6.51 -21.46 -32.01
N ASN A 261 6.58 -22.53 -31.21
CA ASN A 261 7.76 -22.93 -30.43
C ASN A 261 8.20 -21.91 -29.37
N GLN A 262 7.25 -21.36 -28.61
CA GLN A 262 7.54 -20.43 -27.51
C GLN A 262 8.28 -21.08 -26.34
N ILE A 263 8.18 -22.41 -26.17
CA ILE A 263 8.96 -23.12 -25.16
C ILE A 263 10.41 -23.15 -25.65
N VAL A 264 11.31 -22.53 -24.89
CA VAL A 264 12.72 -22.37 -25.28
C VAL A 264 13.43 -23.72 -25.24
N ASP A 265 14.24 -24.01 -26.27
CA ASP A 265 15.14 -25.18 -26.29
C ASP A 265 16.07 -25.13 -25.07
N GLU A 266 16.22 -26.23 -24.34
CA GLU A 266 16.92 -26.31 -23.04
C GLU A 266 16.33 -25.43 -21.91
N GLY A 267 15.24 -24.69 -22.18
CA GLY A 267 14.53 -23.85 -21.22
C GLY A 267 13.52 -24.61 -20.34
N THR A 268 13.48 -25.93 -20.42
CA THR A 268 12.64 -26.79 -19.59
C THR A 268 13.47 -27.70 -18.70
N TYR A 269 13.14 -27.78 -17.40
CA TYR A 269 13.70 -28.77 -16.51
C TYR A 269 12.69 -29.20 -15.44
N SER A 270 12.84 -30.41 -14.91
CA SER A 270 12.03 -30.91 -13.80
C SER A 270 12.86 -31.18 -12.56
N THR A 271 12.22 -31.14 -11.40
CA THR A 271 12.77 -31.67 -10.15
C THR A 271 11.95 -32.87 -9.71
N GLU A 272 12.65 -33.96 -9.39
CA GLU A 272 12.04 -35.21 -8.94
C GLU A 272 11.30 -35.06 -7.61
N ALA A 273 10.28 -35.89 -7.42
CA ALA A 273 9.57 -35.99 -6.16
C ALA A 273 10.51 -36.49 -5.05
N LYS A 274 10.42 -35.86 -3.87
CA LYS A 274 11.20 -36.25 -2.69
C LYS A 274 10.29 -36.79 -1.61
N ALA A 275 10.62 -37.97 -1.10
CA ALA A 275 9.95 -38.57 0.05
C ALA A 275 10.26 -37.80 1.34
N CYS A 276 9.33 -37.85 2.31
CA CYS A 276 9.55 -37.26 3.62
C CYS A 276 10.57 -38.05 4.44
N LYS A 277 11.39 -37.34 5.23
CA LYS A 277 12.23 -37.96 6.28
C LYS A 277 11.81 -37.47 7.66
N VAL A 278 11.62 -38.42 8.56
CA VAL A 278 11.15 -38.18 9.93
C VAL A 278 12.33 -37.96 10.86
N GLY A 279 12.20 -36.98 11.76
CA GLY A 279 13.16 -36.68 12.81
C GLY A 279 12.68 -37.08 14.20
N PHE A 280 13.61 -37.15 15.15
CA PHE A 280 13.32 -37.49 16.54
C PHE A 280 13.62 -36.31 17.47
N LEU A 281 12.68 -36.02 18.36
CA LEU A 281 12.79 -34.97 19.38
C LEU A 281 13.55 -35.51 20.60
N SER A 282 14.46 -34.71 21.17
CA SER A 282 15.24 -35.08 22.35
C SER A 282 14.43 -35.04 23.66
N LYS A 283 13.30 -34.33 23.66
CA LYS A 283 12.34 -34.29 24.77
C LYS A 283 11.01 -34.90 24.35
N GLN A 284 10.32 -35.51 25.31
CA GLN A 284 8.96 -36.01 25.12
C GLN A 284 7.96 -34.85 25.14
N LEU A 285 7.00 -34.88 24.22
CA LEU A 285 5.89 -33.94 24.18
C LEU A 285 4.75 -34.45 25.07
N SER A 286 3.97 -33.54 25.64
CA SER A 286 2.73 -33.90 26.33
C SER A 286 1.72 -34.47 25.32
N GLN A 287 0.89 -35.42 25.76
CA GLN A 287 -0.13 -36.02 24.90
C GLN A 287 -1.08 -34.96 24.33
N GLU A 288 -1.45 -33.98 25.17
CA GLU A 288 -2.28 -32.84 24.77
C GLU A 288 -1.68 -32.03 23.62
N LEU A 289 -0.37 -31.77 23.63
CA LEU A 289 0.31 -31.06 22.54
C LEU A 289 0.33 -31.89 21.25
N ILE A 290 0.53 -33.21 21.35
CA ILE A 290 0.47 -34.12 20.20
C ILE A 290 -0.94 -34.10 19.59
N ASP A 291 -1.97 -34.23 20.41
CA ASP A 291 -3.36 -34.24 19.99
C ASP A 291 -3.77 -32.90 19.36
N ALA A 292 -3.28 -31.79 19.90
CA ALA A 292 -3.51 -30.45 19.36
C ALA A 292 -2.85 -30.25 17.99
N LEU A 293 -1.60 -30.70 17.81
CA LEU A 293 -0.90 -30.64 16.52
C LEU A 293 -1.58 -31.51 15.46
N TYR A 294 -2.09 -32.67 15.85
CA TYR A 294 -2.85 -33.56 14.98
C TYR A 294 -4.20 -32.94 14.59
N SER A 295 -4.96 -32.42 15.56
CA SER A 295 -6.32 -31.92 15.36
C SER A 295 -6.34 -30.60 14.55
N ALA A 296 -5.44 -29.68 14.84
CA ALA A 296 -5.38 -28.39 14.16
C ALA A 296 -4.77 -28.51 12.75
N ASN A 297 -3.64 -29.22 12.62
CA ASN A 297 -2.80 -29.14 11.42
C ASN A 297 -2.60 -30.50 10.71
N GLY A 298 -3.15 -31.59 11.24
CA GLY A 298 -2.93 -32.94 10.69
C GLY A 298 -1.48 -33.43 10.81
N ILE A 299 -0.70 -32.85 11.73
CA ILE A 299 0.71 -33.19 11.90
C ILE A 299 0.82 -34.51 12.68
N LYS A 300 1.28 -35.56 11.98
CA LYS A 300 1.51 -36.89 12.58
C LYS A 300 2.94 -37.12 13.02
N GLU A 301 3.89 -36.55 12.28
CA GLU A 301 5.31 -36.76 12.43
C GLU A 301 6.06 -35.44 12.23
N ILE A 302 7.24 -35.32 12.83
CA ILE A 302 8.11 -34.14 12.74
C ILE A 302 9.18 -34.42 11.70
N TYR A 303 9.43 -33.50 10.77
CA TYR A 303 10.48 -33.68 9.77
C TYR A 303 11.87 -33.61 10.41
N GLU A 304 12.84 -34.29 9.79
CA GLU A 304 14.24 -34.34 10.26
C GLU A 304 14.84 -32.95 10.52
N HIS A 305 14.64 -32.01 9.59
CA HIS A 305 15.11 -30.63 9.71
C HIS A 305 14.40 -29.85 10.83
N GLN A 306 13.13 -30.14 11.09
CA GLN A 306 12.37 -29.52 12.18
C GLN A 306 12.88 -30.02 13.53
N ALA A 307 13.03 -31.34 13.67
CA ALA A 307 13.48 -31.96 14.91
C ALA A 307 14.88 -31.49 15.32
N LEU A 308 15.81 -31.42 14.36
CA LEU A 308 17.15 -30.89 14.58
C LEU A 308 17.12 -29.46 15.13
N ALA A 309 16.36 -28.58 14.48
CA ALA A 309 16.23 -27.18 14.90
C ALA A 309 15.60 -27.05 16.30
N ILE A 310 14.55 -27.81 16.58
CA ILE A 310 13.87 -27.82 17.89
C ILE A 310 14.82 -28.30 19.00
N ASN A 311 15.58 -29.36 18.75
CA ASN A 311 16.53 -29.89 19.72
C ASN A 311 17.62 -28.86 20.07
N TRP A 312 18.17 -28.16 19.08
CA TRP A 312 19.11 -27.07 19.32
C TRP A 312 18.50 -25.90 20.11
N LEU A 313 17.23 -25.55 19.87
CA LEU A 313 16.55 -24.52 20.66
C LEU A 313 16.39 -24.95 22.13
N TRP A 314 16.11 -26.23 22.39
CA TRP A 314 16.06 -26.77 23.74
C TRP A 314 17.43 -26.79 24.43
N GLU A 315 18.51 -26.98 23.67
CA GLU A 315 19.91 -26.87 24.12
C GLU A 315 20.39 -25.41 24.29
N ARG A 316 19.51 -24.44 24.02
CA ARG A 316 19.74 -22.98 24.15
C ARG A 316 20.63 -22.36 23.06
N HIS A 317 20.77 -23.00 21.91
CA HIS A 317 21.40 -22.39 20.74
C HIS A 317 20.44 -21.42 20.04
N ASN A 318 21.00 -20.41 19.37
CA ASN A 318 20.25 -19.63 18.37
C ASN A 318 20.24 -20.41 17.05
N VAL A 319 19.11 -20.40 16.34
CA VAL A 319 18.94 -21.26 15.16
C VAL A 319 18.47 -20.45 13.95
N ILE A 320 19.08 -20.70 12.79
CA ILE A 320 18.54 -20.30 11.49
C ILE A 320 18.10 -21.51 10.68
N VAL A 321 16.85 -21.46 10.20
CA VAL A 321 16.28 -22.45 9.29
C VAL A 321 16.15 -21.84 7.89
N SER A 322 17.03 -22.25 6.99
CA SER A 322 17.11 -21.82 5.59
C SER A 322 16.62 -22.94 4.68
N THR A 323 15.30 -23.07 4.55
CA THR A 323 14.66 -24.18 3.82
C THR A 323 13.64 -23.67 2.82
N ALA A 324 13.25 -24.55 1.88
CA ALA A 324 12.26 -24.21 0.86
C ALA A 324 10.94 -23.66 1.46
N THR A 325 10.17 -22.93 0.65
CA THR A 325 8.81 -22.54 1.03
C THR A 325 7.96 -23.79 1.32
N SER A 326 7.03 -23.68 2.27
CA SER A 326 6.14 -24.79 2.67
C SER A 326 6.81 -26.01 3.33
N SER A 327 8.05 -25.87 3.84
CA SER A 327 8.76 -26.92 4.59
C SER A 327 8.32 -27.06 6.07
N GLY A 328 7.30 -26.32 6.50
CA GLY A 328 6.83 -26.32 7.89
C GLY A 328 7.74 -25.55 8.86
N LYS A 329 8.35 -24.44 8.43
CA LYS A 329 9.25 -23.61 9.27
C LYS A 329 8.60 -23.11 10.56
N SER A 330 7.31 -22.78 10.54
CA SER A 330 6.60 -22.23 11.70
C SER A 330 6.63 -23.16 12.92
N LEU A 331 6.55 -24.47 12.69
CA LEU A 331 6.54 -25.47 13.76
C LEU A 331 7.83 -25.46 14.58
N VAL A 332 8.96 -25.07 13.96
CA VAL A 332 10.29 -25.05 14.60
C VAL A 332 10.30 -24.13 15.83
N TYR A 333 9.64 -22.98 15.77
CA TYR A 333 9.56 -22.06 16.90
C TYR A 333 8.27 -22.20 17.69
N GLN A 334 7.13 -22.57 17.06
CA GLN A 334 5.86 -22.74 17.77
C GLN A 334 5.95 -23.86 18.81
N LEU A 335 6.52 -25.01 18.47
CA LEU A 335 6.57 -26.16 19.36
C LEU A 335 7.40 -25.88 20.64
N PRO A 336 8.63 -25.35 20.59
CA PRO A 336 9.37 -24.99 21.79
C PRO A 336 8.67 -23.93 22.66
N ILE A 337 7.98 -22.96 22.05
CA ILE A 337 7.24 -21.92 22.79
C ILE A 337 6.11 -22.56 23.60
N LEU A 338 5.28 -23.40 22.97
CA LEU A 338 4.17 -24.08 23.64
C LEU A 338 4.68 -25.04 24.73
N HIS A 339 5.74 -25.80 24.45
CA HIS A 339 6.37 -26.68 25.43
C HIS A 339 6.89 -25.89 26.66
N ASP A 340 7.55 -24.75 26.45
CA ASP A 340 8.08 -23.96 27.56
C ASP A 340 6.96 -23.23 28.33
N LEU A 341 5.86 -22.83 27.67
CA LEU A 341 4.66 -22.28 28.33
C LEU A 341 3.94 -23.29 29.23
N GLN A 342 3.94 -24.59 28.88
CA GLN A 342 3.40 -25.63 29.76
C GLN A 342 4.20 -25.78 31.07
N ASN A 343 5.49 -25.41 31.04
CA ASN A 343 6.38 -25.50 32.19
C ASN A 343 6.51 -24.19 32.97
N ASP A 344 6.41 -23.05 32.28
CA ASP A 344 6.59 -21.71 32.82
C ASP A 344 5.58 -20.72 32.18
N PRO A 345 4.46 -20.43 32.86
CA PRO A 345 3.40 -19.53 32.37
C PRO A 345 3.84 -18.10 32.08
N GLU A 346 4.95 -17.64 32.66
CA GLU A 346 5.47 -16.29 32.46
C GLU A 346 6.28 -16.16 31.16
N THR A 347 6.58 -17.27 30.48
CA THR A 347 7.31 -17.29 29.21
C THR A 347 6.65 -16.35 28.19
N THR A 348 7.46 -15.49 27.57
CA THR A 348 6.99 -14.65 26.45
C THR A 348 7.80 -14.90 25.18
N ALA A 349 7.14 -14.69 24.04
CA ALA A 349 7.72 -14.84 22.72
C ALA A 349 7.35 -13.65 21.81
N LEU A 350 8.35 -13.08 21.15
CA LEU A 350 8.18 -11.98 20.21
C LEU A 350 8.52 -12.45 18.80
N ILE A 351 7.53 -12.39 17.91
CA ILE A 351 7.64 -12.91 16.54
C ILE A 351 7.51 -11.72 15.59
N VAL A 352 8.57 -11.46 14.83
CA VAL A 352 8.69 -10.33 13.92
C VAL A 352 8.53 -10.83 12.50
N PHE A 353 7.51 -10.29 11.82
CA PHE A 353 7.24 -10.57 10.41
C PHE A 353 7.50 -9.33 9.55
N PRO A 354 7.88 -9.53 8.26
CA PRO A 354 8.02 -8.42 7.32
C PRO A 354 6.68 -7.82 6.90
N THR A 355 5.60 -8.61 6.95
CA THR A 355 4.25 -8.22 6.50
C THR A 355 3.20 -8.49 7.58
N LYS A 356 2.19 -7.61 7.66
CA LYS A 356 1.08 -7.73 8.63
C LYS A 356 0.16 -8.91 8.34
N ALA A 357 -0.05 -9.25 7.07
CA ALA A 357 -0.91 -10.36 6.65
C ALA A 357 -0.39 -11.70 7.20
N LEU A 358 0.91 -11.97 7.02
CA LEU A 358 1.56 -13.16 7.56
C LEU A 358 1.47 -13.23 9.09
N ALA A 359 1.61 -12.09 9.79
CA ALA A 359 1.44 -12.03 11.23
C ALA A 359 0.03 -12.46 11.69
N GLN A 360 -1.01 -12.02 10.97
CA GLN A 360 -2.40 -12.41 11.27
C GLN A 360 -2.66 -13.89 10.97
N ASP A 361 -2.13 -14.42 9.86
CA ASP A 361 -2.27 -15.83 9.50
C ASP A 361 -1.62 -16.74 10.54
N GLN A 362 -0.41 -16.39 10.97
CA GLN A 362 0.32 -17.14 11.99
C GLN A 362 -0.33 -17.03 13.36
N LYS A 363 -0.94 -15.89 13.69
CA LYS A 363 -1.80 -15.74 14.88
C LYS A 363 -2.97 -16.71 14.82
N ARG A 364 -3.72 -16.75 13.72
CA ARG A 364 -4.89 -17.63 13.58
C ARG A 364 -4.50 -19.10 13.73
N SER A 365 -3.46 -19.54 13.02
CA SER A 365 -2.98 -20.93 13.10
C SER A 365 -2.55 -21.32 14.51
N LEU A 366 -1.87 -20.42 15.24
CA LEU A 366 -1.47 -20.70 16.63
C LEU A 366 -2.65 -20.70 17.60
N GLN A 367 -3.63 -19.81 17.42
CA GLN A 367 -4.87 -19.80 18.21
C GLN A 367 -5.69 -21.08 18.01
N GLU A 368 -5.70 -21.63 16.80
CA GLU A 368 -6.35 -22.90 16.51
C GLU A 368 -5.68 -24.06 17.26
N VAL A 369 -4.34 -24.14 17.27
CA VAL A 369 -3.62 -25.14 18.09
C VAL A 369 -3.95 -24.96 19.58
N LEU A 370 -3.92 -23.74 20.09
CA LEU A 370 -4.24 -23.44 21.50
C LEU A 370 -5.68 -23.80 21.88
N SER A 371 -6.64 -23.77 20.94
CA SER A 371 -8.03 -24.15 21.21
C SER A 371 -8.18 -25.62 21.62
N TYR A 372 -7.21 -26.47 21.24
CA TYR A 372 -7.14 -27.88 21.61
C TYR A 372 -6.25 -28.14 22.84
N MET A 373 -5.71 -27.09 23.50
CA MET A 373 -4.84 -27.20 24.67
C MET A 373 -5.42 -26.49 25.90
N PRO A 374 -6.42 -27.07 26.60
CA PRO A 374 -6.96 -26.53 27.85
C PRO A 374 -5.92 -26.11 28.89
N SER A 375 -4.78 -26.82 29.00
CA SER A 375 -3.70 -26.46 29.94
C SER A 375 -3.07 -25.09 29.66
N LEU A 376 -3.18 -24.60 28.43
CA LEU A 376 -2.68 -23.30 27.98
C LEU A 376 -3.80 -22.28 27.73
N SER A 377 -5.00 -22.48 28.29
CA SER A 377 -6.13 -21.55 28.14
C SER A 377 -5.87 -20.13 28.65
N PHE A 378 -4.87 -19.94 29.52
CA PHE A 378 -4.43 -18.63 29.99
C PHE A 378 -3.55 -17.88 28.96
N VAL A 379 -2.97 -18.58 27.98
CA VAL A 379 -2.02 -18.02 27.03
C VAL A 379 -2.73 -17.08 26.07
N GLN A 380 -2.32 -15.81 26.08
CA GLN A 380 -2.83 -14.82 25.15
C GLN A 380 -1.87 -14.58 23.98
N VAL A 381 -2.43 -14.61 22.78
CA VAL A 381 -1.72 -14.47 21.51
C VAL A 381 -2.35 -13.36 20.69
N GLU A 382 -1.60 -12.30 20.44
CA GLU A 382 -2.11 -11.11 19.76
C GLU A 382 -1.11 -10.50 18.77
N THR A 383 -1.64 -9.68 17.86
CA THR A 383 -0.84 -8.87 16.94
C THR A 383 -0.70 -7.46 17.47
N PHE A 384 0.52 -6.95 17.51
CA PHE A 384 0.85 -5.59 17.90
C PHE A 384 1.52 -4.87 16.73
N ASP A 385 0.70 -4.23 15.90
CA ASP A 385 1.12 -3.48 14.72
C ASP A 385 0.44 -2.09 14.66
N GLY A 386 0.66 -1.36 13.57
CA GLY A 386 0.03 -0.05 13.35
C GLY A 386 -1.50 -0.09 13.29
N ASP A 387 -2.09 -1.25 12.98
CA ASP A 387 -3.54 -1.44 12.84
C ASP A 387 -4.18 -1.90 14.16
N THR A 388 -3.39 -2.20 15.20
CA THR A 388 -3.89 -2.54 16.53
C THR A 388 -4.62 -1.32 17.16
N PRO A 389 -5.94 -1.43 17.47
CA PRO A 389 -6.71 -0.35 18.07
C PRO A 389 -6.10 0.13 19.39
N ILE A 390 -6.12 1.44 19.64
CA ILE A 390 -5.47 2.08 20.79
C ILE A 390 -5.95 1.46 22.12
N GLU A 391 -7.26 1.25 22.25
CA GLU A 391 -7.90 0.67 23.45
C GLU A 391 -7.41 -0.75 23.77
N ARG A 392 -7.03 -1.52 22.75
CA ARG A 392 -6.50 -2.89 22.96
C ARG A 392 -5.03 -2.92 23.32
N ARG A 393 -4.27 -1.85 23.05
CA ARG A 393 -2.81 -1.86 23.20
C ARG A 393 -2.37 -2.07 24.63
N GLU A 394 -3.02 -1.43 25.61
CA GLU A 394 -2.65 -1.57 27.02
C GLU A 394 -2.87 -3.00 27.52
N ASN A 395 -4.01 -3.59 27.18
CA ASN A 395 -4.31 -4.99 27.51
C ASN A 395 -3.29 -5.97 26.90
N ILE A 396 -2.91 -5.77 25.63
CA ILE A 396 -1.90 -6.61 24.96
C ILE A 396 -0.55 -6.53 25.69
N ILE A 397 -0.10 -5.31 26.02
CA ILE A 397 1.17 -5.08 26.73
C ILE A 397 1.17 -5.80 28.08
N GLU A 398 0.08 -5.69 28.83
CA GLU A 398 -0.01 -6.24 30.18
C GLU A 398 -0.14 -7.77 30.20
N LYS A 399 -0.94 -8.36 29.31
CA LYS A 399 -1.39 -9.76 29.46
C LYS A 399 -0.87 -10.74 28.42
N CYS A 400 -0.43 -10.30 27.24
CA CYS A 400 -0.06 -11.25 26.17
C CYS A 400 1.26 -11.98 26.42
N ASN A 401 1.28 -13.28 26.12
CA ASN A 401 2.50 -14.10 26.16
C ASN A 401 3.20 -14.10 24.81
N ILE A 402 2.43 -14.20 23.72
CA ILE A 402 2.96 -14.30 22.36
C ILE A 402 2.49 -13.09 21.56
N ILE A 403 3.45 -12.33 21.04
CA ILE A 403 3.16 -11.12 20.28
C ILE A 403 3.75 -11.22 18.90
N PHE A 404 2.89 -11.03 17.91
CA PHE A 404 3.28 -10.87 16.51
C PHE A 404 3.40 -9.39 16.17
N THR A 405 4.53 -8.98 15.64
CA THR A 405 4.81 -7.57 15.35
C THR A 405 5.67 -7.39 14.10
N ASN A 406 6.11 -6.16 13.85
CA ASN A 406 7.02 -5.79 12.78
C ASN A 406 8.18 -4.93 13.33
N PRO A 407 9.27 -4.74 12.55
CA PRO A 407 10.40 -3.93 13.00
C PRO A 407 10.03 -2.46 13.30
N ASP A 408 9.01 -1.93 12.62
CA ASP A 408 8.53 -0.57 12.75
C ASP A 408 7.95 -0.32 14.16
N MET A 409 7.09 -1.21 14.66
CA MET A 409 6.54 -1.13 16.00
C MET A 409 7.59 -1.35 17.09
N LEU A 410 8.52 -2.29 16.86
CA LEU A 410 9.68 -2.48 17.72
C LEU A 410 10.41 -1.16 17.93
N HIS A 411 10.74 -0.49 16.82
CA HIS A 411 11.47 0.78 16.83
C HIS A 411 10.70 1.95 17.43
N GLN A 412 9.43 2.14 17.04
CA GLN A 412 8.63 3.32 17.37
C GLN A 412 7.95 3.23 18.74
N THR A 413 7.62 2.03 19.21
CA THR A 413 6.69 1.88 20.35
C THR A 413 7.15 0.93 21.45
N ILE A 414 7.82 -0.18 21.11
CA ILE A 414 8.20 -1.19 22.10
C ILE A 414 9.46 -0.74 22.84
N LEU A 415 10.54 -0.46 22.11
CA LEU A 415 11.82 -0.08 22.73
C LEU A 415 11.78 1.28 23.44
N PRO A 416 11.20 2.35 22.85
CA PRO A 416 11.15 3.66 23.53
C PRO A 416 10.26 3.67 24.79
N ARG A 417 9.33 2.72 24.92
CA ARG A 417 8.43 2.57 26.07
C ARG A 417 8.71 1.29 26.85
N HIS A 418 9.97 0.87 26.89
CA HIS A 418 10.42 -0.36 27.56
C HIS A 418 9.96 -0.50 29.02
N ASP A 419 9.68 0.61 29.71
CA ASP A 419 9.10 0.70 31.05
C ASP A 419 7.73 0.01 31.12
N LYS A 420 6.84 0.28 30.15
CA LYS A 420 5.55 -0.41 30.04
C LYS A 420 5.71 -1.89 29.65
N TRP A 421 6.79 -2.21 28.93
CA TRP A 421 7.08 -3.55 28.43
C TRP A 421 7.94 -4.40 29.38
N TYR A 422 8.17 -3.95 30.62
CA TYR A 422 9.08 -4.60 31.57
C TYR A 422 8.80 -6.10 31.75
N ARG A 423 7.54 -6.49 32.05
CA ARG A 423 7.14 -7.91 32.22
C ARG A 423 7.52 -8.73 31.00
N PHE A 424 7.12 -8.22 29.83
CA PHE A 424 7.30 -8.93 28.57
C PHE A 424 8.77 -9.09 28.19
N LEU A 425 9.58 -8.02 28.28
CA LEU A 425 11.00 -8.05 27.90
C LEU A 425 11.87 -8.82 28.90
N LYS A 426 11.52 -8.79 30.18
CA LYS A 426 12.21 -9.56 31.22
C LYS A 426 12.01 -11.07 31.05
N ASN A 427 10.81 -11.48 30.64
CA ASN A 427 10.47 -12.89 30.46
C ASN A 427 10.61 -13.38 28.99
N LEU A 428 11.18 -12.54 28.11
CA LEU A 428 11.35 -12.85 26.68
C LEU A 428 12.30 -14.02 26.48
N ARG A 429 11.73 -15.18 26.15
CA ARG A 429 12.47 -16.43 25.99
C ARG A 429 12.79 -16.76 24.54
N TYR A 430 11.93 -16.33 23.63
CA TYR A 430 12.07 -16.55 22.19
C TYR A 430 11.87 -15.24 21.42
N PHE A 431 12.85 -14.89 20.60
CA PHE A 431 12.73 -13.84 19.60
C PHE A 431 12.84 -14.45 18.21
N ILE A 432 11.81 -14.32 17.39
CA ILE A 432 11.73 -14.92 16.06
C ILE A 432 11.80 -13.79 15.05
N LEU A 433 12.71 -13.91 14.08
CA LEU A 433 12.79 -13.06 12.91
C LEU A 433 12.51 -13.90 11.67
N ASP A 434 11.27 -13.87 11.19
CA ASP A 434 10.89 -14.63 10.02
C ASP A 434 11.26 -13.89 8.72
N GLU A 435 11.45 -14.65 7.66
CA GLU A 435 11.94 -14.19 6.36
C GLU A 435 13.17 -13.27 6.46
N ILE A 436 14.21 -13.72 7.18
CA ILE A 436 15.38 -12.88 7.51
C ILE A 436 16.07 -12.28 6.27
N HIS A 437 15.89 -12.89 5.11
CA HIS A 437 16.41 -12.42 3.83
C HIS A 437 15.80 -11.09 3.37
N VAL A 438 14.61 -10.72 3.85
CA VAL A 438 13.98 -9.42 3.58
C VAL A 438 14.77 -8.29 4.24
N TYR A 439 15.43 -8.57 5.37
CA TYR A 439 16.24 -7.61 6.11
C TYR A 439 17.66 -7.58 5.54
N ASN A 440 17.82 -7.02 4.35
CA ASN A 440 19.11 -6.77 3.73
C ASN A 440 19.25 -5.29 3.32
N GLY A 441 20.44 -4.89 2.86
CA GLY A 441 20.66 -3.52 2.43
C GLY A 441 20.49 -2.53 3.58
N ILE A 442 19.95 -1.35 3.28
CA ILE A 442 19.78 -0.27 4.27
C ILE A 442 18.70 -0.61 5.29
N PHE A 443 17.60 -1.23 4.84
CA PHE A 443 16.55 -1.69 5.76
C PHE A 443 17.11 -2.74 6.74
N GLY A 444 17.92 -3.68 6.26
CA GLY A 444 18.65 -4.63 7.08
C GLY A 444 19.55 -3.96 8.12
N VAL A 445 20.24 -2.86 7.77
CA VAL A 445 21.05 -2.08 8.73
C VAL A 445 20.19 -1.47 9.83
N HIS A 446 19.03 -0.87 9.50
CA HIS A 446 18.12 -0.35 10.52
C HIS A 446 17.63 -1.45 11.47
N VAL A 447 17.15 -2.58 10.91
CA VAL A 447 16.69 -3.72 11.71
C VAL A 447 17.83 -4.25 12.60
N SER A 448 19.03 -4.36 12.06
CA SER A 448 20.22 -4.82 12.78
C SER A 448 20.53 -3.96 14.02
N PHE A 449 20.39 -2.64 13.92
CA PHE A 449 20.54 -1.73 15.07
C PHE A 449 19.36 -1.77 16.04
N ILE A 450 18.13 -1.97 15.55
CA ILE A 450 16.95 -2.19 16.41
C ILE A 450 17.13 -3.44 17.27
N LEU A 451 17.61 -4.55 16.70
CA LEU A 451 17.83 -5.80 17.44
C LEU A 451 18.96 -5.67 18.47
N ARG A 452 19.99 -4.87 18.18
CA ARG A 452 21.05 -4.54 19.15
C ARG A 452 20.53 -3.72 20.32
N ARG A 453 19.63 -2.75 20.07
CA ARG A 453 18.91 -2.01 21.12
C ARG A 453 18.05 -2.93 21.96
N LEU A 454 17.29 -3.84 21.34
CA LEU A 454 16.50 -4.86 22.05
C LEU A 454 17.39 -5.71 22.96
N ARG A 455 18.48 -6.27 22.43
CA ARG A 455 19.41 -7.09 23.21
C ARG A 455 20.07 -6.33 24.36
N ARG A 456 20.44 -5.08 24.13
CA ARG A 456 20.96 -4.18 25.16
C ARG A 456 19.94 -3.98 26.28
N LEU A 457 18.68 -3.74 25.94
CA LEU A 457 17.60 -3.58 26.91
C LEU A 457 17.30 -4.88 27.66
N CYS A 458 17.22 -6.02 26.98
CA CYS A 458 17.04 -7.32 27.66
C CYS A 458 18.17 -7.58 28.66
N CYS A 459 19.43 -7.33 28.28
CA CYS A 459 20.58 -7.46 29.17
C CYS A 459 20.48 -6.50 30.37
N TYR A 460 20.06 -5.26 30.16
CA TYR A 460 19.83 -4.29 31.24
C TYR A 460 18.73 -4.73 32.21
N LEU A 461 17.66 -5.36 31.69
CA LEU A 461 16.56 -5.91 32.48
C LEU A 461 16.89 -7.26 33.15
N GLY A 462 18.12 -7.77 32.98
CA GLY A 462 18.58 -9.04 33.55
C GLY A 462 18.10 -10.29 32.78
N ASN A 463 17.70 -10.14 31.52
CA ASN A 463 17.29 -11.24 30.66
C ASN A 463 18.38 -11.62 29.65
N ASP A 464 19.16 -12.64 29.99
CA ASP A 464 20.16 -13.26 29.13
C ASP A 464 19.71 -14.62 28.54
N ASN A 465 18.45 -15.02 28.79
CA ASN A 465 17.91 -16.33 28.41
C ASN A 465 17.16 -16.33 27.06
N CYS A 466 17.13 -15.18 26.37
CA CYS A 466 16.45 -15.03 25.09
C CYS A 466 17.16 -15.80 23.96
N ARG A 467 16.43 -16.66 23.27
CA ARG A 467 16.91 -17.42 22.11
C ARG A 467 16.42 -16.78 20.82
N PHE A 468 17.33 -16.60 19.88
CA PHE A 468 17.03 -16.03 18.58
C PHE A 468 16.77 -17.13 17.56
N VAL A 469 15.63 -17.05 16.88
CA VAL A 469 15.27 -17.96 15.80
C VAL A 469 15.10 -17.14 14.53
N SER A 470 15.64 -17.62 13.42
CA SER A 470 15.42 -17.01 12.12
C SER A 470 14.97 -18.04 11.11
N CYS A 471 14.02 -17.64 10.27
CA CYS A 471 13.48 -18.48 9.22
C CYS A 471 13.68 -17.76 7.88
N SER A 472 14.01 -18.50 6.84
CA SER A 472 14.20 -17.93 5.50
C SER A 472 13.98 -18.97 4.41
N ALA A 473 13.64 -18.50 3.23
CA ALA A 473 13.94 -19.20 1.98
C ALA A 473 15.45 -19.48 1.85
N THR A 474 15.83 -20.35 0.90
CA THR A 474 17.23 -20.74 0.68
C THR A 474 18.11 -19.56 0.30
N ILE A 475 18.93 -19.09 1.24
CA ILE A 475 19.88 -17.98 1.06
C ILE A 475 21.33 -18.43 1.05
N ASN A 476 22.21 -17.57 0.53
CA ASN A 476 23.65 -17.76 0.65
C ASN A 476 24.08 -17.43 2.08
N ASP A 477 24.98 -18.24 2.65
CA ASP A 477 25.57 -18.05 3.98
C ASP A 477 24.56 -17.54 5.06
N PRO A 478 23.50 -18.32 5.35
CA PRO A 478 22.48 -17.93 6.33
C PRO A 478 23.08 -17.61 7.71
N GLN A 479 24.13 -18.35 8.10
CA GLN A 479 24.79 -18.19 9.39
C GLN A 479 25.33 -16.77 9.54
N ARG A 480 26.16 -16.32 8.60
CA ARG A 480 26.78 -14.99 8.64
C ARG A 480 25.75 -13.88 8.58
N HIS A 481 24.70 -14.04 7.78
CA HIS A 481 23.63 -13.04 7.69
C HIS A 481 22.89 -12.89 9.02
N MET A 482 22.49 -13.99 9.67
CA MET A 482 21.86 -13.95 11.00
C MET A 482 22.80 -13.37 12.06
N GLN A 483 24.06 -13.80 12.09
CA GLN A 483 25.08 -13.25 13.00
C GLN A 483 25.21 -11.73 12.83
N THR A 484 25.19 -11.24 11.59
CA THR A 484 25.29 -9.81 11.29
C THR A 484 24.04 -9.04 11.72
N ILE A 485 22.85 -9.54 11.38
CA ILE A 485 21.56 -8.90 11.73
C ILE A 485 21.33 -8.87 13.23
N ILE A 486 21.51 -10.00 13.93
CA ILE A 486 21.18 -10.10 15.35
C ILE A 486 22.34 -9.61 16.24
N GLY A 487 23.57 -9.69 15.73
CA GLY A 487 24.80 -9.33 16.44
C GLY A 487 25.28 -10.41 17.42
N THR A 488 24.96 -11.69 17.17
CA THR A 488 25.39 -12.83 17.98
C THR A 488 26.40 -13.68 17.19
N LYS A 489 27.25 -14.44 17.90
CA LYS A 489 28.22 -15.36 17.26
C LYS A 489 27.72 -16.81 17.24
N ASP A 490 27.05 -17.22 18.30
CA ASP A 490 26.44 -18.56 18.42
C ASP A 490 25.19 -18.65 17.55
N VAL A 491 25.28 -19.34 16.42
CA VAL A 491 24.19 -19.59 15.47
C VAL A 491 24.39 -20.97 14.85
N SER A 492 23.41 -21.86 15.06
CA SER A 492 23.32 -23.17 14.41
C SER A 492 22.44 -23.09 13.16
N VAL A 493 22.84 -23.79 12.09
CA VAL A 493 22.21 -23.67 10.76
C VAL A 493 21.55 -24.99 10.36
N VAL A 494 20.29 -24.89 9.93
CA VAL A 494 19.57 -25.96 9.24
C VAL A 494 19.27 -25.49 7.82
N ASP A 495 19.97 -26.06 6.83
CA ASP A 495 19.90 -25.66 5.41
C ASP A 495 19.42 -26.78 4.47
N PHE A 496 18.99 -27.91 5.02
CA PHE A 496 18.40 -29.03 4.29
C PHE A 496 16.89 -29.14 4.55
N THR A 497 16.17 -29.72 3.60
CA THR A 497 14.71 -29.93 3.69
C THR A 497 14.38 -31.41 3.66
N ALA A 498 13.63 -31.88 4.65
CA ALA A 498 13.14 -33.25 4.77
C ALA A 498 11.61 -33.37 4.57
N SER A 499 10.94 -32.26 4.24
CA SER A 499 9.52 -32.27 3.89
C SER A 499 9.28 -32.88 2.52
N PRO A 500 8.11 -33.54 2.30
CA PRO A 500 7.77 -34.12 1.02
C PRO A 500 7.59 -33.03 -0.06
N CYS A 501 8.02 -33.34 -1.29
CA CYS A 501 7.82 -32.48 -2.45
C CYS A 501 7.35 -33.32 -3.64
N GLY A 502 6.28 -32.87 -4.29
CA GLY A 502 5.87 -33.41 -5.58
C GLY A 502 6.81 -33.00 -6.71
N GLU A 503 6.62 -33.63 -7.87
CA GLU A 503 7.35 -33.26 -9.06
C GLU A 503 7.03 -31.82 -9.50
N LYS A 504 8.01 -31.09 -9.99
CA LYS A 504 7.83 -29.71 -10.46
C LYS A 504 8.47 -29.51 -11.81
N LEU A 505 7.67 -29.02 -12.76
CA LEU A 505 8.11 -28.65 -14.09
C LEU A 505 8.37 -27.14 -14.15
N TYR A 506 9.54 -26.78 -14.66
CA TYR A 506 9.93 -25.41 -14.95
C TYR A 506 9.95 -25.22 -16.47
N VAL A 507 9.33 -24.14 -16.95
CA VAL A 507 9.19 -23.82 -18.38
C VAL A 507 9.59 -22.37 -18.62
N MET A 508 10.54 -22.15 -19.52
CA MET A 508 10.83 -20.84 -20.06
C MET A 508 10.02 -20.60 -21.34
N TRP A 509 9.22 -19.53 -21.35
CA TRP A 509 8.31 -19.15 -22.42
C TRP A 509 8.76 -17.85 -23.06
N ASN A 510 9.21 -17.90 -24.30
CA ASN A 510 9.69 -16.76 -25.05
C ASN A 510 8.66 -16.35 -26.13
N PRO A 511 8.05 -15.15 -26.04
CA PRO A 511 7.04 -14.69 -27.00
C PRO A 511 7.57 -14.72 -28.44
N PRO A 512 6.82 -15.21 -29.43
CA PRO A 512 7.33 -15.37 -30.79
C PRO A 512 7.57 -14.02 -31.47
N TYR A 513 8.26 -14.01 -32.60
CA TYR A 513 8.40 -12.80 -33.41
C TYR A 513 7.03 -12.34 -33.94
N THR A 514 6.84 -11.02 -34.07
CA THR A 514 5.62 -10.47 -34.69
C THR A 514 5.51 -10.91 -36.14
N ASP A 515 6.65 -10.95 -36.83
CA ASP A 515 6.82 -11.46 -38.18
C ASP A 515 8.05 -12.40 -38.16
N PRO A 516 7.86 -13.73 -38.31
CA PRO A 516 8.98 -14.67 -38.32
C PRO A 516 10.02 -14.40 -39.41
N SER A 517 9.62 -13.74 -40.51
CA SER A 517 10.50 -13.42 -41.63
C SER A 517 11.34 -12.16 -41.40
N ASP A 518 10.95 -11.31 -40.45
CA ASP A 518 11.63 -10.05 -40.15
C ASP A 518 11.76 -9.81 -38.63
N PRO A 519 12.84 -10.33 -38.01
CA PRO A 519 13.12 -10.14 -36.59
C PRO A 519 13.25 -8.67 -36.16
N SER A 520 13.50 -7.74 -37.10
CA SER A 520 13.65 -6.32 -36.79
C SER A 520 12.35 -5.67 -36.31
N LYS A 521 11.19 -6.24 -36.67
CA LYS A 521 9.86 -5.81 -36.20
C LYS A 521 9.57 -6.18 -34.74
N GLY A 522 10.48 -6.90 -34.09
CA GLY A 522 10.37 -7.28 -32.69
C GLY A 522 9.40 -8.43 -32.43
N ARG A 523 9.17 -8.73 -31.14
CA ARG A 523 8.37 -9.86 -30.67
C ARG A 523 6.96 -9.45 -30.29
N LYS A 524 6.04 -10.43 -30.28
CA LYS A 524 4.69 -10.28 -29.72
C LYS A 524 4.77 -9.93 -28.23
N SER A 525 3.70 -9.37 -27.71
CA SER A 525 3.65 -8.90 -26.31
C SER A 525 3.70 -10.07 -25.33
N ALA A 526 4.71 -10.08 -24.45
CA ALA A 526 4.80 -11.02 -23.32
C ALA A 526 3.56 -11.01 -22.43
N LEU A 527 2.94 -9.83 -22.24
CA LEU A 527 1.72 -9.66 -21.45
C LEU A 527 0.54 -10.42 -22.07
N HIS A 528 0.41 -10.40 -23.39
CA HIS A 528 -0.66 -11.12 -24.08
C HIS A 528 -0.42 -12.64 -24.10
N GLU A 529 0.83 -13.09 -24.26
CA GLU A 529 1.16 -14.50 -24.12
C GLU A 529 0.86 -15.01 -22.69
N ALA A 530 1.16 -14.20 -21.67
CA ALA A 530 0.81 -14.50 -20.29
C ALA A 530 -0.71 -14.53 -20.04
N SER A 531 -1.51 -13.69 -20.72
CA SER A 531 -2.98 -13.73 -20.60
C SER A 531 -3.54 -15.04 -21.15
N LYS A 532 -3.09 -15.47 -22.32
CA LYS A 532 -3.44 -16.75 -22.95
C LYS A 532 -3.09 -17.94 -22.05
N LEU A 533 -1.85 -18.00 -21.56
CA LEU A 533 -1.37 -19.04 -20.64
C LEU A 533 -2.23 -19.11 -19.38
N PHE A 534 -2.52 -17.96 -18.78
CA PHE A 534 -3.30 -17.88 -17.56
C PHE A 534 -4.74 -18.36 -17.76
N ILE A 535 -5.40 -17.94 -18.84
CA ILE A 535 -6.77 -18.35 -19.18
C ILE A 535 -6.83 -19.86 -19.41
N LEU A 536 -5.90 -20.42 -20.20
CA LEU A 536 -5.81 -21.86 -20.44
C LEU A 536 -5.72 -22.67 -19.15
N LEU A 537 -4.85 -22.25 -18.22
CA LEU A 537 -4.66 -22.96 -16.95
C LEU A 537 -5.92 -22.89 -16.08
N VAL A 538 -6.54 -21.70 -15.96
CA VAL A 538 -7.77 -21.52 -15.19
C VAL A 538 -8.94 -22.36 -15.75
N GLU A 539 -9.03 -22.51 -17.07
CA GLU A 539 -10.04 -23.36 -17.73
C GLU A 539 -9.89 -24.85 -17.40
N ARG A 540 -8.66 -25.31 -17.18
CA ARG A 540 -8.33 -26.67 -16.74
C ARG A 540 -8.43 -26.86 -15.23
N ASN A 541 -9.09 -25.93 -14.53
CA ASN A 541 -9.20 -25.93 -13.07
C ASN A 541 -7.83 -25.94 -12.35
N VAL A 542 -6.79 -25.42 -13.00
CA VAL A 542 -5.44 -25.31 -12.43
C VAL A 542 -5.39 -24.01 -11.63
N ARG A 543 -5.20 -24.12 -10.31
CA ARG A 543 -5.09 -22.93 -9.45
C ARG A 543 -3.79 -22.20 -9.76
N THR A 544 -3.92 -21.01 -10.34
CA THR A 544 -2.80 -20.30 -10.97
C THR A 544 -2.61 -18.91 -10.38
N ILE A 545 -1.34 -18.54 -10.14
CA ILE A 545 -0.96 -17.16 -9.84
C ILE A 545 -0.06 -16.61 -10.95
N VAL A 546 -0.29 -15.37 -11.37
CA VAL A 546 0.62 -14.63 -12.26
C VAL A 546 1.31 -13.52 -11.49
N PHE A 547 2.64 -13.53 -11.43
CA PHE A 547 3.43 -12.45 -10.84
C PHE A 547 3.81 -11.41 -11.90
N CYS A 548 3.55 -10.15 -11.60
CA CYS A 548 3.95 -9.00 -12.40
C CYS A 548 4.92 -8.11 -11.61
N ARG A 549 5.93 -7.55 -12.29
CA ARG A 549 6.94 -6.68 -11.65
C ARG A 549 6.35 -5.37 -11.09
N VAL A 550 5.42 -4.74 -11.80
CA VAL A 550 4.85 -3.42 -11.45
C VAL A 550 3.32 -3.43 -11.42
N ARG A 551 2.72 -2.51 -10.63
CA ARG A 551 1.25 -2.41 -10.47
C ARG A 551 0.54 -2.17 -11.81
N LYS A 552 1.13 -1.37 -12.71
CA LYS A 552 0.57 -1.08 -14.05
C LYS A 552 0.44 -2.35 -14.90
N SER A 553 1.47 -3.21 -14.93
CA SER A 553 1.44 -4.48 -15.67
C SER A 553 0.40 -5.45 -15.10
N CYS A 554 0.25 -5.50 -13.76
CA CYS A 554 -0.78 -6.30 -13.10
C CYS A 554 -2.20 -5.89 -13.54
N GLU A 555 -2.51 -4.60 -13.53
CA GLU A 555 -3.82 -4.08 -13.96
C GLU A 555 -4.04 -4.22 -15.48
N THR A 556 -2.99 -4.02 -16.28
CA THR A 556 -3.06 -4.19 -17.74
C THR A 556 -3.27 -5.65 -18.12
N LEU A 557 -2.62 -6.59 -17.43
CA LEU A 557 -2.82 -8.03 -17.62
C LEU A 557 -4.24 -8.44 -17.21
N MET A 558 -4.74 -7.93 -16.07
CA MET A 558 -6.13 -8.17 -15.66
C MET A 558 -7.12 -7.66 -16.71
N GLN A 559 -6.91 -6.46 -17.26
CA GLN A 559 -7.73 -5.91 -18.33
C GLN A 559 -7.68 -6.77 -19.60
N ALA A 560 -6.49 -7.25 -20.00
CA ALA A 560 -6.31 -8.15 -21.14
C ALA A 560 -7.09 -9.47 -20.94
N VAL A 561 -6.95 -10.09 -19.77
CA VAL A 561 -7.68 -11.32 -19.40
C VAL A 561 -9.19 -11.12 -19.45
N LEU A 562 -9.71 -10.03 -18.86
CA LEU A 562 -11.14 -9.72 -18.90
C LEU A 562 -11.65 -9.51 -20.34
N THR A 563 -10.83 -8.90 -21.20
CA THR A 563 -11.19 -8.67 -22.61
C THR A 563 -11.25 -9.97 -23.38
N GLU A 564 -10.27 -10.84 -23.19
CA GLU A 564 -10.16 -12.14 -23.85
C GLU A 564 -11.29 -13.09 -23.40
N LEU A 565 -11.58 -13.17 -22.10
CA LEU A 565 -12.71 -13.95 -21.57
C LEU A 565 -14.06 -13.51 -22.13
N LYS A 566 -14.29 -12.19 -22.28
CA LYS A 566 -15.52 -11.66 -22.90
C LYS A 566 -15.60 -12.01 -24.38
N GLN A 567 -14.48 -11.92 -25.12
CA GLN A 567 -14.44 -12.26 -26.54
C GLN A 567 -14.74 -13.75 -26.78
N GLU A 568 -14.23 -14.63 -25.92
CA GLU A 568 -14.48 -16.07 -25.98
C GLU A 568 -15.80 -16.51 -25.32
N LYS A 569 -16.60 -15.56 -24.81
CA LYS A 569 -17.88 -15.80 -24.11
C LYS A 569 -17.74 -16.70 -22.87
N LYS A 570 -16.65 -16.55 -22.11
CA LYS A 570 -16.32 -17.30 -20.89
C LYS A 570 -16.57 -16.48 -19.62
N ASP A 571 -17.71 -15.79 -19.56
CA ASP A 571 -18.06 -14.86 -18.47
C ASP A 571 -18.12 -15.54 -17.09
N HIS A 572 -18.39 -16.86 -17.05
CA HIS A 572 -18.45 -17.66 -15.83
C HIS A 572 -17.11 -17.77 -15.07
N LEU A 573 -15.97 -17.50 -15.73
CA LEU A 573 -14.64 -17.48 -15.09
C LEU A 573 -14.29 -16.14 -14.45
N ILE A 574 -14.94 -15.05 -14.86
CA ILE A 574 -14.64 -13.69 -14.39
C ILE A 574 -14.72 -13.58 -12.85
N PRO A 575 -15.74 -14.11 -12.15
CA PRO A 575 -15.81 -14.03 -10.69
C PRO A 575 -14.71 -14.84 -9.96
N LYS A 576 -14.08 -15.80 -10.65
CA LYS A 576 -13.03 -16.68 -10.11
C LYS A 576 -11.62 -16.12 -10.30
N ILE A 577 -11.49 -14.94 -10.92
CA ILE A 577 -10.24 -14.28 -11.23
C ILE A 577 -10.22 -12.88 -10.59
N GLN A 578 -9.16 -12.56 -9.86
CA GLN A 578 -8.95 -11.23 -9.28
C GLN A 578 -7.49 -10.80 -9.36
N SER A 579 -7.24 -9.49 -9.37
CA SER A 579 -5.88 -8.95 -9.18
C SER A 579 -5.58 -8.73 -7.70
N TYR A 580 -4.31 -8.69 -7.31
CA TYR A 580 -3.83 -8.39 -5.95
C TYR A 580 -2.59 -7.50 -5.97
N ARG A 581 -2.63 -6.37 -5.24
CA ARG A 581 -1.48 -5.46 -5.11
C ARG A 581 -1.52 -4.69 -3.79
N ALA A 582 -0.34 -4.28 -3.31
CA ALA A 582 -0.18 -3.59 -2.03
C ALA A 582 -0.97 -2.27 -1.90
N GLY A 583 -1.37 -1.66 -3.03
CA GLY A 583 -2.16 -0.43 -3.03
C GLY A 583 -3.65 -0.60 -2.74
N TYR A 584 -4.18 -1.82 -2.72
CA TYR A 584 -5.58 -2.02 -2.35
C TYR A 584 -5.82 -1.76 -0.86
N THR A 585 -7.06 -1.36 -0.55
CA THR A 585 -7.51 -1.20 0.83
C THR A 585 -7.28 -2.47 1.64
N LEU A 586 -7.16 -2.33 2.97
CA LEU A 586 -6.99 -3.47 3.86
C LEU A 586 -8.19 -4.43 3.80
N SER A 587 -9.40 -3.89 3.68
CA SER A 587 -10.64 -4.68 3.57
C SER A 587 -10.67 -5.49 2.27
N ASP A 588 -10.35 -4.88 1.12
CA ASP A 588 -10.32 -5.58 -0.17
C ASP A 588 -9.25 -6.68 -0.18
N ARG A 589 -8.05 -6.41 0.35
CA ARG A 589 -6.99 -7.43 0.44
C ARG A 589 -7.41 -8.64 1.26
N ARG A 590 -8.00 -8.41 2.44
CA ARG A 590 -8.51 -9.49 3.31
C ARG A 590 -9.62 -10.30 2.64
N LEU A 591 -10.48 -9.65 1.86
CA LEU A 591 -11.52 -10.34 1.11
C LEU A 591 -10.91 -11.24 0.03
N ILE A 592 -9.95 -10.73 -0.76
CA ILE A 592 -9.26 -11.51 -1.80
C ILE A 592 -8.49 -12.68 -1.17
N GLU A 593 -7.75 -12.44 -0.10
CA GLU A 593 -7.02 -13.47 0.67
C GLU A 593 -7.95 -14.56 1.20
N LYS A 594 -9.11 -14.19 1.75
CA LYS A 594 -10.11 -15.14 2.21
C LYS A 594 -10.64 -16.01 1.06
N LYS A 595 -11.09 -15.38 -0.04
CA LYS A 595 -11.60 -16.12 -1.22
C LYS A 595 -10.56 -17.04 -1.84
N MET A 596 -9.30 -16.63 -1.79
CA MET A 596 -8.15 -17.43 -2.23
C MET A 596 -7.94 -18.64 -1.30
N PHE A 597 -7.99 -18.45 0.01
CA PHE A 597 -7.85 -19.53 0.99
C PHE A 597 -9.00 -20.55 0.89
N ASP A 598 -10.24 -20.04 0.80
CA ASP A 598 -11.47 -20.84 0.70
C ASP A 598 -11.58 -21.58 -0.64
N GLY A 599 -10.71 -21.28 -1.61
CA GLY A 599 -10.66 -21.94 -2.91
C GLY A 599 -11.70 -21.42 -3.92
N GLU A 600 -12.37 -20.31 -3.63
CA GLU A 600 -13.32 -19.65 -4.54
C GLU A 600 -12.61 -19.05 -5.78
N LEU A 601 -11.34 -18.63 -5.61
CA LEU A 601 -10.53 -18.08 -6.69
C LEU A 601 -9.65 -19.17 -7.32
N LEU A 602 -9.77 -19.31 -8.65
CA LEU A 602 -8.93 -20.18 -9.47
C LEU A 602 -7.69 -19.45 -10.00
N GLY A 603 -7.78 -18.14 -10.21
CA GLY A 603 -6.72 -17.36 -10.83
C GLY A 603 -6.46 -16.04 -10.13
N ILE A 604 -5.21 -15.71 -9.81
CA ILE A 604 -4.85 -14.41 -9.25
C ILE A 604 -3.69 -13.78 -10.01
N ILE A 605 -3.82 -12.49 -10.33
CA ILE A 605 -2.75 -11.70 -10.94
C ILE A 605 -2.19 -10.75 -9.87
N ALA A 606 -0.95 -10.93 -9.46
CA ALA A 606 -0.39 -10.24 -8.32
C ALA A 606 0.93 -9.54 -8.63
N THR A 607 1.25 -8.48 -7.89
CA THR A 607 2.64 -8.02 -7.80
C THR A 607 3.43 -8.89 -6.81
N ASN A 608 4.68 -8.52 -6.52
CA ASN A 608 5.47 -9.09 -5.42
C ASN A 608 4.82 -8.98 -4.02
N ALA A 609 3.63 -8.40 -3.90
CA ALA A 609 2.89 -8.34 -2.64
C ALA A 609 2.46 -9.73 -2.12
N LEU A 610 2.27 -10.70 -3.02
CA LEU A 610 2.01 -12.12 -2.68
C LEU A 610 3.27 -13.00 -2.78
N GLU A 611 4.42 -12.40 -3.04
CA GLU A 611 5.69 -13.15 -3.13
C GLU A 611 6.12 -13.67 -1.77
N LEU A 612 5.77 -12.95 -0.70
CA LEU A 612 6.16 -13.23 0.69
C LEU A 612 4.96 -13.58 1.57
N GLY A 613 5.16 -14.57 2.44
CA GLY A 613 4.42 -14.73 3.69
C GLY A 613 2.97 -15.22 3.69
N ILE A 614 2.16 -15.09 2.65
CA ILE A 614 0.75 -15.52 2.77
C ILE A 614 0.61 -17.02 2.47
N ASP A 615 -0.12 -17.75 3.31
CA ASP A 615 -0.55 -19.09 3.00
C ASP A 615 -1.70 -19.06 1.99
N ILE A 616 -1.33 -19.01 0.71
CA ILE A 616 -2.24 -18.96 -0.43
C ILE A 616 -2.95 -20.32 -0.68
N GLY A 617 -2.69 -21.34 0.15
CA GLY A 617 -3.13 -22.71 -0.12
C GLY A 617 -2.24 -23.42 -1.16
N SER A 618 -2.69 -24.57 -1.66
CA SER A 618 -1.96 -25.33 -2.68
C SER A 618 -2.23 -24.74 -4.07
N LEU A 619 -1.31 -23.91 -4.56
CA LEU A 619 -1.28 -23.51 -5.97
C LEU A 619 -0.68 -24.63 -6.81
N ASP A 620 -1.23 -24.77 -8.01
CA ASP A 620 -0.83 -25.79 -8.97
C ASP A 620 0.17 -25.22 -9.99
N ALA A 621 -0.02 -23.96 -10.39
CA ALA A 621 0.84 -23.28 -11.34
C ALA A 621 1.21 -21.85 -10.88
N VAL A 622 2.43 -21.44 -11.19
CA VAL A 622 2.91 -20.06 -11.09
C VAL A 622 3.38 -19.63 -12.47
N VAL A 623 2.95 -18.45 -12.90
CA VAL A 623 3.46 -17.76 -14.09
C VAL A 623 4.16 -16.48 -13.63
N THR A 624 5.40 -16.26 -14.03
CA THR A 624 6.13 -15.02 -13.75
C THR A 624 6.29 -14.26 -15.06
N LEU A 625 5.68 -13.07 -15.14
CA LEU A 625 5.78 -12.16 -16.29
C LEU A 625 7.01 -11.25 -16.11
N GLY A 626 8.06 -11.56 -16.86
CA GLY A 626 9.34 -10.86 -16.83
C GLY A 626 10.25 -11.27 -15.68
N PHE A 627 11.56 -11.07 -15.82
CA PHE A 627 12.51 -11.38 -14.77
C PHE A 627 12.21 -10.51 -13.54
N PRO A 628 12.05 -11.10 -12.34
CA PRO A 628 11.89 -10.32 -11.12
C PRO A 628 13.23 -9.63 -10.76
N TYR A 629 13.32 -9.02 -9.59
CA TYR A 629 14.52 -8.25 -9.22
C TYR A 629 15.78 -9.11 -9.04
N SER A 630 15.63 -10.40 -8.70
CA SER A 630 16.75 -11.33 -8.51
C SER A 630 16.33 -12.79 -8.71
N ILE A 631 17.31 -13.69 -8.87
CA ILE A 631 17.10 -15.15 -8.90
C ILE A 631 16.41 -15.63 -7.62
N SER A 632 16.70 -15.01 -6.47
CA SER A 632 16.05 -15.36 -5.19
C SER A 632 14.55 -15.09 -5.25
N ASN A 633 14.15 -13.92 -5.76
CA ASN A 633 12.74 -13.56 -5.95
C ASN A 633 12.04 -14.54 -6.91
N LEU A 634 12.68 -14.90 -8.02
CA LEU A 634 12.13 -15.87 -8.97
C LEU A 634 11.88 -17.23 -8.31
N LYS A 635 12.89 -17.74 -7.57
CA LYS A 635 12.78 -19.02 -6.85
C LYS A 635 11.69 -18.97 -5.76
N GLN A 636 11.49 -17.84 -5.09
CA GLN A 636 10.40 -17.66 -4.13
C GLN A 636 9.02 -17.68 -4.79
N GLN A 637 8.85 -16.97 -5.90
CA GLN A 637 7.62 -16.99 -6.70
C GLN A 637 7.30 -18.42 -7.15
N PHE A 638 8.27 -19.13 -7.73
CA PHE A 638 8.13 -20.53 -8.13
C PHE A 638 7.87 -21.48 -6.95
N GLY A 639 8.36 -21.14 -5.77
CA GLY A 639 8.09 -21.85 -4.51
C GLY A 639 6.64 -21.74 -4.02
N ARG A 640 5.80 -20.90 -4.63
CA ARG A 640 4.38 -20.75 -4.28
C ARG A 640 3.52 -21.89 -4.81
N ALA A 641 3.89 -22.50 -5.94
CA ALA A 641 3.26 -23.71 -6.47
C ALA A 641 3.91 -24.99 -5.92
N GLY A 642 3.14 -26.09 -5.86
CA GLY A 642 3.68 -27.41 -5.53
C GLY A 642 3.76 -27.73 -4.05
N ARG A 643 2.70 -27.43 -3.29
CA ARG A 643 2.59 -27.87 -1.89
C ARG A 643 2.19 -29.35 -1.82
N ARG A 644 2.88 -30.14 -1.00
CA ARG A 644 2.71 -31.61 -0.80
C ARG A 644 3.19 -32.43 -2.02
N ASN A 645 2.79 -33.70 -2.11
CA ASN A 645 3.19 -34.65 -3.17
C ASN A 645 2.47 -34.45 -4.52
N LYS A 646 2.09 -33.21 -4.89
CA LYS A 646 1.36 -32.95 -6.14
C LYS A 646 2.27 -32.35 -7.21
N LEU A 647 2.02 -32.72 -8.46
CA LEU A 647 2.64 -32.12 -9.64
C LEU A 647 2.36 -30.61 -9.68
N SER A 648 3.37 -29.82 -10.04
CA SER A 648 3.26 -28.36 -10.15
C SER A 648 4.03 -27.77 -11.33
N LEU A 649 3.57 -26.62 -11.79
CA LEU A 649 4.12 -25.90 -12.94
C LEU A 649 4.67 -24.53 -12.53
N ALA A 650 5.84 -24.17 -13.05
CA ALA A 650 6.42 -22.84 -12.95
C ALA A 650 6.81 -22.35 -14.34
N VAL A 651 6.14 -21.29 -14.83
CA VAL A 651 6.39 -20.70 -16.15
C VAL A 651 7.06 -19.34 -15.99
N TYR A 652 8.18 -19.12 -16.66
CA TYR A 652 8.83 -17.83 -16.81
C TYR A 652 8.55 -17.26 -18.19
N VAL A 653 7.72 -16.22 -18.30
CA VAL A 653 7.42 -15.53 -19.55
C VAL A 653 8.43 -14.41 -19.75
N VAL A 654 9.28 -14.55 -20.75
CA VAL A 654 10.44 -13.69 -21.01
C VAL A 654 10.00 -12.37 -21.63
N GLU A 655 10.41 -11.26 -21.03
CA GLU A 655 10.22 -9.92 -21.61
C GLU A 655 11.43 -9.49 -22.46
N THR A 656 11.30 -8.37 -23.18
CA THR A 656 12.39 -7.82 -24.00
C THR A 656 13.46 -7.07 -23.21
N PHE A 657 13.41 -7.12 -21.87
CA PHE A 657 14.37 -6.42 -21.01
C PHE A 657 15.75 -7.12 -21.02
N PRO A 658 16.87 -6.39 -20.84
CA PRO A 658 18.21 -6.97 -20.93
C PRO A 658 18.45 -8.14 -19.96
N MET A 659 17.94 -8.04 -18.72
CA MET A 659 18.06 -9.13 -17.75
C MET A 659 17.32 -10.38 -18.22
N ASP A 660 16.12 -10.22 -18.77
CA ASP A 660 15.35 -11.33 -19.31
C ASP A 660 16.07 -12.02 -20.48
N GLN A 661 16.64 -11.22 -21.37
CA GLN A 661 17.36 -11.71 -22.55
C GLN A 661 18.69 -12.38 -22.17
N TYR A 662 19.36 -11.91 -21.11
CA TYR A 662 20.53 -12.59 -20.55
C TYR A 662 20.17 -14.00 -20.08
N TYR A 663 19.14 -14.16 -19.25
CA TYR A 663 18.74 -15.48 -18.76
C TYR A 663 18.10 -16.37 -19.84
N LEU A 664 17.60 -15.77 -20.92
CA LEU A 664 17.19 -16.52 -22.11
C LEU A 664 18.36 -17.17 -22.82
N GLN A 665 19.52 -16.51 -22.84
CA GLN A 665 20.75 -17.05 -23.43
C GLN A 665 21.51 -17.97 -22.46
N HIS A 666 21.27 -17.82 -21.15
CA HIS A 666 21.92 -18.56 -20.06
C HIS A 666 20.89 -19.22 -19.13
N PRO A 667 20.04 -20.14 -19.61
CA PRO A 667 19.03 -20.80 -18.78
C PRO A 667 19.63 -21.60 -17.61
N GLU A 668 20.87 -22.09 -17.76
CA GLU A 668 21.64 -22.76 -16.72
C GLU A 668 21.86 -21.91 -15.47
N ASP A 669 21.98 -20.59 -15.62
CA ASP A 669 22.14 -19.66 -14.50
C ASP A 669 20.87 -19.56 -13.65
N LEU A 670 19.68 -19.77 -14.23
CA LEU A 670 18.44 -19.84 -13.44
C LEU A 670 18.42 -21.11 -12.56
N ARG A 671 18.97 -22.20 -13.08
CA ARG A 671 19.02 -23.51 -12.41
C ARG A 671 20.12 -23.56 -11.35
N TYR A 672 21.35 -23.23 -11.72
CA TYR A 672 22.56 -23.40 -10.91
C TYR A 672 23.14 -22.10 -10.36
N GLY A 673 22.62 -20.95 -10.79
CA GLY A 673 23.13 -19.63 -10.38
C GLY A 673 23.23 -19.47 -8.87
N SER A 674 24.28 -18.77 -8.47
CA SER A 674 24.62 -18.57 -7.06
C SER A 674 23.47 -17.90 -6.32
N LYS A 675 23.28 -18.30 -5.07
CA LYS A 675 22.33 -17.64 -4.18
C LYS A 675 22.81 -16.20 -3.98
N ALA A 676 21.90 -15.22 -4.10
CA ALA A 676 22.24 -13.81 -3.92
C ALA A 676 22.93 -13.59 -2.56
N GLU A 677 24.06 -12.89 -2.57
CA GLU A 677 24.74 -12.50 -1.33
C GLU A 677 23.92 -11.42 -0.63
N LEU A 678 23.52 -11.70 0.62
CA LEU A 678 22.82 -10.74 1.44
C LEU A 678 23.84 -9.88 2.19
N THR A 679 23.86 -8.59 1.87
CA THR A 679 24.82 -7.66 2.46
C THR A 679 24.15 -6.69 3.44
N VAL A 680 24.73 -6.58 4.64
CA VAL A 680 24.32 -5.65 5.69
C VAL A 680 25.60 -4.99 6.21
N ASP A 681 25.83 -3.76 5.78
CA ASP A 681 27.04 -3.03 6.15
C ASP A 681 26.74 -2.04 7.29
N LEU A 682 27.26 -2.39 8.48
CA LEU A 682 27.11 -1.66 9.73
C LEU A 682 28.17 -0.56 9.92
N SER A 683 29.03 -0.30 8.93
CA SER A 683 30.02 0.77 9.00
C SER A 683 29.44 2.16 8.74
N ASN A 684 28.15 2.24 8.38
CA ASN A 684 27.47 3.52 8.13
C ASN A 684 27.32 4.34 9.42
N GLU A 685 28.22 5.30 9.61
CA GLU A 685 28.27 6.20 10.77
C GLU A 685 26.99 7.03 10.94
N LEU A 686 26.32 7.41 9.85
CA LEU A 686 25.08 8.20 9.91
C LEU A 686 23.95 7.36 10.52
N LEU A 687 23.72 6.16 9.99
CA LEU A 687 22.68 5.26 10.50
C LEU A 687 22.98 4.82 11.94
N LEU A 688 24.24 4.53 12.24
CA LEU A 688 24.68 4.26 13.61
C LEU A 688 24.36 5.44 14.53
N SER A 689 24.66 6.67 14.12
CA SER A 689 24.40 7.87 14.93
C SER A 689 22.92 8.01 15.27
N HIS A 690 22.02 7.83 14.29
CA HIS A 690 20.58 7.90 14.48
C HIS A 690 20.07 6.86 15.49
N HIS A 691 20.56 5.62 15.40
CA HIS A 691 20.17 4.58 16.35
C HIS A 691 20.79 4.74 17.72
N LEU A 692 21.98 5.34 17.84
CA LEU A 692 22.56 5.71 19.14
C LEU A 692 21.75 6.81 19.85
N GLN A 693 21.19 7.78 19.11
CA GLN A 693 20.25 8.75 19.71
C GLN A 693 19.03 8.05 20.32
N CYS A 694 18.49 7.06 19.61
CA CYS A 694 17.38 6.26 20.13
C CYS A 694 17.81 5.43 21.35
N ALA A 695 18.94 4.73 21.25
CA ALA A 695 19.47 3.90 22.33
C ALA A 695 19.73 4.71 23.60
N ALA A 696 20.28 5.92 23.49
CA ALA A 696 20.54 6.82 24.61
C ALA A 696 19.26 7.34 25.27
N SER A 697 18.18 7.49 24.50
CA SER A 697 16.87 7.88 25.03
C SER A 697 16.17 6.76 25.78
N GLU A 698 16.43 5.51 25.38
CA GLU A 698 15.93 4.32 26.07
C GLU A 698 16.69 4.11 27.38
N PHE A 699 18.02 4.13 27.29
CA PHE A 699 18.92 4.06 28.44
C PHE A 699 20.26 4.71 28.09
N PRO A 700 20.86 5.58 28.93
CA PRO A 700 22.09 6.32 28.60
C PRO A 700 23.19 5.41 28.07
N VAL A 701 23.81 5.78 26.94
CA VAL A 701 24.82 4.95 26.26
C VAL A 701 26.14 5.03 26.99
N ASN A 702 26.72 3.88 27.32
CA ASN A 702 28.08 3.78 27.82
C ASN A 702 28.98 3.21 26.71
N PRO A 703 29.83 4.03 26.05
CA PRO A 703 30.59 3.58 24.90
C PRO A 703 31.58 2.43 25.21
N GLU A 704 32.00 2.26 26.46
CA GLU A 704 32.91 1.17 26.85
C GLU A 704 32.18 -0.17 26.89
N THR A 705 31.00 -0.24 27.49
CA THR A 705 30.23 -1.48 27.63
C THR A 705 29.33 -1.76 26.42
N ASP A 706 28.77 -0.72 25.79
CA ASP A 706 27.81 -0.84 24.69
C ASP A 706 28.49 -1.10 23.33
N SER A 707 29.81 -0.92 23.22
CA SER A 707 30.58 -1.28 22.01
C SER A 707 30.42 -2.76 21.63
N LYS A 708 30.11 -3.64 22.59
CA LYS A 708 29.83 -5.06 22.32
C LYS A 708 28.56 -5.27 21.48
N PHE A 709 27.61 -4.34 21.54
CA PHE A 709 26.36 -4.39 20.76
C PHE A 709 26.52 -3.64 19.44
N PHE A 710 26.99 -2.39 19.49
CA PHE A 710 26.97 -1.49 18.33
C PHE A 710 28.27 -1.46 17.51
N GLY A 711 29.34 -2.13 17.97
CA GLY A 711 30.61 -2.27 17.26
C GLY A 711 31.65 -1.21 17.63
N SER A 712 32.78 -1.22 16.93
CA SER A 712 33.96 -0.40 17.24
C SER A 712 33.73 1.10 17.03
N LEU A 713 32.87 1.50 16.09
CA LEU A 713 32.57 2.91 15.79
C LEU A 713 31.77 3.62 16.89
N THR A 714 31.18 2.87 17.82
CA THR A 714 30.33 3.40 18.91
C THR A 714 31.01 4.52 19.69
N LYS A 715 32.29 4.34 20.05
CA LYS A 715 33.05 5.33 20.82
C LYS A 715 33.24 6.65 20.09
N LYS A 716 33.56 6.58 18.79
CA LYS A 716 33.74 7.74 17.92
C LYS A 716 32.42 8.48 17.76
N VAL A 717 31.37 7.77 17.33
CA VAL A 717 30.07 8.38 17.01
C VAL A 717 29.38 8.94 18.26
N ALA A 718 29.48 8.26 19.41
CA ALA A 718 28.92 8.78 20.66
C ALA A 718 29.57 10.12 21.05
N ARG A 719 30.91 10.22 20.99
CA ARG A 719 31.65 11.46 21.28
C ARG A 719 31.31 12.61 20.34
N GLU A 720 31.11 12.32 19.05
CA GLU A 720 30.90 13.34 18.03
C GLU A 720 29.44 13.79 17.92
N LYS A 721 28.47 12.93 18.25
CA LYS A 721 27.04 13.14 17.91
C LYS A 721 26.10 13.14 19.12
N LEU A 722 26.50 12.61 20.28
CA LEU A 722 25.69 12.59 21.51
C LEU A 722 26.27 13.54 22.56
N LEU A 723 25.51 13.80 23.63
CA LEU A 723 25.95 14.63 24.75
C LEU A 723 26.46 13.75 25.90
N GLY A 724 27.75 13.84 26.23
CA GLY A 724 28.32 13.16 27.38
C GLY A 724 28.04 13.90 28.70
N ASP A 725 27.81 13.15 29.77
CA ASP A 725 27.74 13.66 31.15
C ASP A 725 29.06 13.44 31.92
N GLU A 726 29.12 13.93 33.17
CA GLU A 726 30.29 13.82 34.04
C GLU A 726 30.66 12.37 34.41
N GLN A 727 29.73 11.43 34.25
CA GLN A 727 29.91 10.00 34.53
C GLN A 727 30.37 9.22 33.30
N GLY A 728 30.55 9.89 32.15
CA GLY A 728 30.94 9.27 30.88
C GLY A 728 29.79 8.53 30.19
N LEU A 729 28.54 8.78 30.60
CA LEU A 729 27.34 8.30 29.93
C LEU A 729 26.88 9.33 28.89
N TYR A 730 26.32 8.84 27.79
CA TYR A 730 25.92 9.66 26.66
C TYR A 730 24.39 9.69 26.52
N HIS A 731 23.87 10.89 26.34
CA HIS A 731 22.45 11.21 26.23
C HIS A 731 22.12 11.72 24.82
N PRO A 732 20.84 11.67 24.41
CA PRO A 732 20.43 12.17 23.11
C PRO A 732 20.71 13.67 22.95
N HIS A 733 21.06 14.07 21.74
CA HIS A 733 21.18 15.48 21.41
C HIS A 733 19.78 16.15 21.43
N PRO A 734 19.63 17.41 21.91
CA PRO A 734 18.35 18.09 22.04
C PRO A 734 17.52 18.17 20.76
N SER A 735 18.17 18.15 19.60
CA SER A 735 17.48 18.13 18.29
C SER A 735 16.64 16.88 18.05
N TYR A 736 16.96 15.77 18.73
CA TYR A 736 16.23 14.49 18.62
C TYR A 736 15.10 14.34 19.64
N LEU A 737 15.08 15.19 20.67
CA LEU A 737 14.07 15.15 21.71
C LEU A 737 12.76 15.83 21.26
N PRO A 738 11.61 15.46 21.84
CA PRO A 738 11.42 14.46 22.91
C PRO A 738 11.37 12.99 22.45
N TYR A 739 11.23 12.72 21.15
CA TYR A 739 11.03 11.36 20.63
C TYR A 739 11.99 11.00 19.50
N PRO A 740 13.23 10.56 19.80
CA PRO A 740 14.23 10.26 18.78
C PRO A 740 13.79 9.19 17.76
N ALA A 741 13.04 8.17 18.22
CA ALA A 741 12.54 7.11 17.35
C ALA A 741 11.65 7.64 16.20
N THR A 742 10.84 8.67 16.44
CA THR A 742 9.98 9.25 15.41
C THR A 742 10.77 9.96 14.31
N GLN A 743 11.96 10.47 14.64
CA GLN A 743 12.84 11.12 13.66
C GLN A 743 13.64 10.12 12.81
N VAL A 744 13.82 8.88 13.30
CA VAL A 744 14.57 7.84 12.59
C VAL A 744 13.62 6.99 11.77
N LYS A 745 13.39 7.40 10.52
CA LYS A 745 12.58 6.62 9.58
C LYS A 745 13.34 5.38 9.13
N ILE A 746 12.74 4.21 9.32
CA ILE A 746 13.32 2.92 8.90
C ILE A 746 12.77 2.42 7.56
N ARG A 747 11.67 3.03 7.08
CA ARG A 747 11.05 2.80 5.77
C ARG A 747 10.74 4.13 5.10
N ASN A 748 10.78 4.14 3.77
CA ASN A 748 10.39 5.28 2.94
C ASN A 748 8.86 5.33 2.78
N ILE A 749 8.12 5.65 3.84
CA ILE A 749 6.67 5.87 3.76
C ILE A 749 6.43 7.37 3.89
N SER A 750 5.83 7.98 2.86
CA SER A 750 5.39 9.38 2.90
C SER A 750 4.17 9.50 3.82
N GLU A 751 4.16 10.50 4.70
CA GLU A 751 2.98 10.84 5.52
C GLU A 751 1.89 11.56 4.69
N ASP A 752 2.22 12.02 3.48
CA ASP A 752 1.38 12.86 2.63
C ASP A 752 0.58 12.05 1.60
N MET A 753 -0.25 11.12 2.07
CA MET A 753 -1.08 10.28 1.20
C MET A 753 -2.38 10.97 0.77
N TYR A 754 -2.82 10.69 -0.46
CA TYR A 754 -4.11 11.09 -1.04
C TYR A 754 -5.06 9.90 -1.12
N THR A 755 -6.30 10.10 -0.70
CA THR A 755 -7.32 9.04 -0.69
C THR A 755 -8.13 9.04 -1.99
N LEU A 756 -8.04 7.95 -2.75
CA LEU A 756 -8.81 7.69 -3.97
C LEU A 756 -10.16 7.04 -3.61
N VAL A 757 -11.25 7.66 -4.05
CA VAL A 757 -12.63 7.19 -3.80
C VAL A 757 -13.40 7.02 -5.10
N ASP A 758 -14.16 5.93 -5.21
CA ASP A 758 -15.16 5.73 -6.25
C ASP A 758 -16.44 6.51 -5.89
N VAL A 759 -16.97 7.29 -6.84
CA VAL A 759 -18.20 8.08 -6.73
C VAL A 759 -19.32 7.65 -7.69
N THR A 760 -19.15 6.54 -8.42
CA THR A 760 -20.02 6.13 -9.54
C THR A 760 -21.52 6.07 -9.19
N ASN A 761 -21.85 5.52 -8.02
CA ASN A 761 -23.23 5.28 -7.60
C ASN A 761 -23.70 6.23 -6.49
N GLY A 762 -23.03 7.37 -6.30
CA GLY A 762 -23.29 8.29 -5.18
C GLY A 762 -22.86 7.77 -3.80
N GLN A 763 -22.39 6.52 -3.72
CA GLN A 763 -21.69 5.96 -2.57
C GLN A 763 -20.20 6.25 -2.70
N LEU A 764 -19.56 6.64 -1.59
CA LEU A 764 -18.11 6.84 -1.52
C LEU A 764 -17.45 5.53 -1.11
N LYS A 765 -16.89 4.78 -2.07
CA LYS A 765 -16.09 3.59 -1.77
C LYS A 765 -14.61 3.94 -1.83
N HIS A 766 -13.87 3.74 -0.75
CA HIS A 766 -12.40 3.88 -0.74
C HIS A 766 -11.77 2.81 -1.64
N LEU A 767 -10.88 3.22 -2.55
CA LEU A 767 -10.18 2.31 -3.47
C LEU A 767 -8.72 2.11 -3.07
N GLU A 768 -7.98 3.20 -2.82
CA GLU A 768 -6.55 3.21 -2.56
C GLU A 768 -6.08 4.53 -1.93
N ASP A 769 -4.95 4.51 -1.23
CA ASP A 769 -4.20 5.71 -0.86
C ASP A 769 -2.94 5.83 -1.73
N LEU A 770 -2.72 7.02 -2.31
CA LEU A 770 -1.66 7.31 -3.28
C LEU A 770 -0.70 8.38 -2.76
N GLU A 771 0.60 8.18 -2.98
CA GLU A 771 1.64 9.18 -2.67
C GLU A 771 1.60 10.37 -3.65
N PRO A 772 2.09 11.57 -3.27
CA PRO A 772 1.95 12.79 -4.07
C PRO A 772 2.51 12.67 -5.50
N PHE A 773 3.71 12.12 -5.67
CA PHE A 773 4.30 11.89 -7.00
C PHE A 773 3.44 10.96 -7.85
N ARG A 774 2.84 9.95 -7.23
CA ARG A 774 1.99 9.00 -7.93
C ARG A 774 0.66 9.63 -8.34
N VAL A 775 0.12 10.53 -7.52
CA VAL A 775 -1.07 11.32 -7.89
C VAL A 775 -0.77 12.15 -9.13
N ALA A 776 0.35 12.89 -9.12
CA ALA A 776 0.76 13.70 -10.26
C ALA A 776 0.94 12.86 -11.55
N LEU A 777 1.48 11.65 -11.45
CA LEU A 777 1.75 10.81 -12.64
C LEU A 777 0.56 9.96 -13.09
N THR A 778 -0.38 9.61 -12.22
CA THR A 778 -1.39 8.57 -12.53
C THR A 778 -2.83 8.93 -12.16
N ALA A 779 -3.05 9.94 -11.32
CA ALA A 779 -4.38 10.30 -10.81
C ALA A 779 -4.64 11.82 -10.86
N TYR A 780 -4.11 12.48 -11.89
CA TYR A 780 -4.44 13.87 -12.24
C TYR A 780 -5.86 13.99 -12.80
N GLU A 781 -6.41 15.20 -12.82
CA GLU A 781 -7.76 15.44 -13.31
C GLU A 781 -7.91 15.02 -14.78
N GLY A 782 -8.91 14.18 -15.06
CA GLY A 782 -9.13 13.59 -16.39
C GLY A 782 -8.33 12.32 -16.69
N ALA A 783 -7.43 11.88 -15.79
CA ALA A 783 -6.67 10.64 -15.95
C ALA A 783 -7.60 9.41 -16.03
N VAL A 784 -7.23 8.45 -16.88
CA VAL A 784 -7.81 7.10 -16.86
C VAL A 784 -7.03 6.26 -15.86
N TYR A 785 -7.70 5.92 -14.76
CA TYR A 785 -7.17 5.09 -13.69
C TYR A 785 -7.72 3.66 -13.82
N ILE A 786 -6.87 2.65 -13.64
CA ILE A 786 -7.27 1.24 -13.75
C ILE A 786 -7.23 0.58 -12.37
N TYR A 787 -8.33 -0.06 -12.00
CA TYR A 787 -8.48 -0.78 -10.75
C TYR A 787 -9.25 -2.10 -10.99
N GLN A 788 -8.64 -3.24 -10.65
CA GLN A 788 -9.18 -4.58 -10.92
C GLN A 788 -9.51 -4.80 -12.41
N GLY A 789 -8.65 -4.29 -13.29
CA GLY A 789 -8.84 -4.30 -14.75
C GLY A 789 -10.01 -3.45 -15.25
N ARG A 790 -10.70 -2.71 -14.37
CA ARG A 790 -11.80 -1.79 -14.72
C ARG A 790 -11.28 -0.36 -14.82
N THR A 791 -11.81 0.38 -15.78
CA THR A 791 -11.44 1.76 -16.05
C THR A 791 -12.28 2.75 -15.24
N PHE A 792 -11.60 3.75 -14.70
CA PHE A 792 -12.15 4.89 -13.98
C PHE A 792 -11.58 6.16 -14.58
N ILE A 793 -12.36 7.24 -14.57
CA ILE A 793 -11.89 8.59 -14.89
C ILE A 793 -11.81 9.38 -13.60
N ILE A 794 -10.68 10.05 -13.38
CA ILE A 794 -10.53 11.00 -12.28
C ILE A 794 -11.33 12.27 -12.62
N ARG A 795 -12.36 12.55 -11.83
CA ARG A 795 -13.25 13.70 -12.02
C ARG A 795 -12.79 14.94 -11.29
N ASN A 796 -12.15 14.78 -10.14
CA ASN A 796 -11.78 15.88 -9.27
C ASN A 796 -10.59 15.47 -8.40
N LEU A 797 -9.59 16.33 -8.31
CA LEU A 797 -8.41 16.21 -7.45
C LEU A 797 -8.41 17.37 -6.46
N ASP A 798 -8.82 17.11 -5.21
CA ASP A 798 -8.81 18.10 -4.14
C ASP A 798 -7.48 18.00 -3.37
N ILE A 799 -6.55 18.88 -3.70
CA ILE A 799 -5.20 18.94 -3.10
C ILE A 799 -5.27 19.30 -1.61
N ASP A 800 -6.15 20.24 -1.23
CA ASP A 800 -6.27 20.72 0.15
C ASP A 800 -6.86 19.64 1.08
N ARG A 801 -7.82 18.86 0.57
CA ARG A 801 -8.43 17.74 1.30
C ARG A 801 -7.74 16.40 1.08
N ARG A 802 -6.71 16.35 0.22
CA ARG A 802 -5.98 15.13 -0.16
C ARG A 802 -6.91 14.03 -0.65
N ARG A 803 -7.87 14.37 -1.52
CA ARG A 803 -8.92 13.45 -1.98
C ARG A 803 -9.01 13.44 -3.50
N ILE A 804 -9.16 12.24 -4.05
CA ILE A 804 -9.26 12.01 -5.49
C ILE A 804 -10.58 11.31 -5.77
N GLU A 805 -11.42 11.88 -6.62
CA GLU A 805 -12.74 11.34 -6.95
C GLU A 805 -12.68 10.65 -8.31
N ALA A 806 -12.87 9.34 -8.31
CA ALA A 806 -12.87 8.49 -9.48
C ALA A 806 -14.29 8.05 -9.83
N GLN A 807 -14.65 8.10 -11.11
CA GLN A 807 -15.91 7.58 -11.61
C GLN A 807 -15.63 6.45 -12.58
N ARG A 808 -16.29 5.30 -12.41
CA ARG A 808 -16.19 4.17 -13.32
C ARG A 808 -16.79 4.55 -14.68
N VAL A 809 -16.02 4.35 -15.73
CA VAL A 809 -16.43 4.61 -17.12
C VAL A 809 -15.83 3.54 -18.02
N ASP A 810 -16.60 3.03 -18.97
CA ASP A 810 -16.07 2.16 -20.02
C ASP A 810 -15.51 3.03 -21.16
N VAL A 811 -14.20 3.00 -21.35
CA VAL A 811 -13.50 3.83 -22.36
C VAL A 811 -12.51 3.00 -23.15
N ASP A 812 -12.41 3.30 -24.45
CA ASP A 812 -11.49 2.63 -25.39
C ASP A 812 -10.13 3.31 -25.53
N TRP A 813 -9.83 4.29 -24.68
CA TRP A 813 -8.56 5.02 -24.65
C TRP A 813 -7.93 5.01 -23.25
N ILE A 814 -6.62 5.19 -23.23
CA ILE A 814 -5.84 5.40 -22.02
C ILE A 814 -5.30 6.83 -21.98
N THR A 815 -4.83 7.26 -20.83
CA THR A 815 -4.13 8.55 -20.70
C THR A 815 -2.64 8.33 -20.52
N ALA A 816 -1.83 9.12 -21.22
CA ALA A 816 -0.39 9.20 -21.01
C ALA A 816 -0.04 10.62 -20.59
N GLN A 817 0.54 10.79 -19.41
CA GLN A 817 0.86 12.10 -18.88
C GLN A 817 1.97 12.78 -19.71
N ARG A 818 1.96 14.11 -19.70
CA ARG A 818 3.02 14.97 -20.24
C ARG A 818 3.68 15.66 -19.06
N ASP A 819 4.90 15.24 -18.76
CA ASP A 819 5.64 15.67 -17.58
C ASP A 819 7.14 15.90 -17.86
N TYR A 820 7.77 16.65 -16.96
CA TYR A 820 9.22 16.73 -16.87
C TYR A 820 9.61 16.93 -15.39
N THR A 821 10.83 16.57 -15.06
CA THR A 821 11.37 16.78 -13.71
C THR A 821 12.55 17.75 -13.78
N ASP A 822 12.57 18.74 -12.89
CA ASP A 822 13.73 19.61 -12.69
C ASP A 822 14.46 19.15 -11.42
N VAL A 823 15.75 18.85 -11.54
CA VAL A 823 16.55 18.35 -10.41
C VAL A 823 17.74 19.26 -10.17
N ASP A 824 17.75 19.94 -9.02
CA ASP A 824 18.71 20.98 -8.67
C ASP A 824 19.49 20.64 -7.38
N PRO A 825 20.83 20.54 -7.45
CA PRO A 825 21.66 20.50 -6.24
C PRO A 825 21.49 21.78 -5.43
N THR A 826 21.21 21.64 -4.13
CA THR A 826 21.03 22.78 -3.22
C THR A 826 22.21 22.96 -2.29
N ARG A 827 22.90 21.87 -1.90
CA ARG A 827 24.06 21.93 -1.00
C ARG A 827 25.00 20.76 -1.21
N THR A 828 26.30 21.01 -1.40
CA THR A 828 27.34 19.97 -1.49
C THR A 828 27.84 19.54 -0.10
N PHE A 829 28.00 18.24 0.10
CA PHE A 829 28.62 17.64 1.30
C PHE A 829 29.97 17.01 1.02
N ALA A 830 30.13 16.34 -0.13
CA ALA A 830 31.37 15.66 -0.51
C ALA A 830 31.68 15.85 -2.01
N ARG A 831 32.97 15.70 -2.35
CA ARG A 831 33.50 15.75 -3.71
C ARG A 831 34.38 14.53 -3.95
N PHE A 832 34.27 13.93 -5.13
CA PHE A 832 35.02 12.75 -5.55
C PHE A 832 35.71 13.05 -6.89
N PRO A 833 37.04 12.92 -6.99
CA PRO A 833 37.74 13.11 -8.26
C PRO A 833 37.42 11.98 -9.24
N LEU A 834 37.13 12.30 -10.50
CA LEU A 834 36.88 11.30 -11.54
C LEU A 834 38.17 10.92 -12.28
N PHE A 835 38.61 9.67 -12.08
CA PHE A 835 39.51 8.86 -12.90
C PHE A 835 40.63 9.56 -13.69
N GLY A 836 41.32 10.54 -13.07
CA GLY A 836 42.48 11.22 -13.66
C GLY A 836 42.16 12.34 -14.65
N GLY A 837 40.89 12.75 -14.79
CA GLY A 837 40.44 13.90 -15.58
C GLY A 837 40.17 15.17 -14.76
N ALA A 838 39.78 16.25 -15.43
CA ALA A 838 39.40 17.53 -14.80
C ALA A 838 37.99 17.52 -14.17
N SER A 839 37.21 16.45 -14.35
CA SER A 839 35.83 16.34 -13.89
C SER A 839 35.73 15.84 -12.45
N GLN A 840 34.68 16.24 -11.74
CA GLN A 840 34.40 15.78 -10.37
C GLN A 840 32.97 15.27 -10.25
N ALA A 841 32.77 14.28 -9.38
CA ALA A 841 31.46 13.90 -8.89
C ALA A 841 31.21 14.55 -7.52
N TYR A 842 29.96 14.91 -7.26
CA TYR A 842 29.55 15.63 -6.06
C TYR A 842 28.44 14.86 -5.37
N PHE A 843 28.37 14.92 -4.04
CA PHE A 843 27.27 14.36 -3.25
C PHE A 843 26.72 15.41 -2.30
N GLY A 844 25.40 15.50 -2.16
CA GLY A 844 24.76 16.58 -1.42
C GLY A 844 23.23 16.54 -1.39
N ASN A 845 22.62 17.63 -0.93
CA ASN A 845 21.18 17.84 -1.02
C ASN A 845 20.79 18.21 -2.46
N VAL A 846 19.65 17.68 -2.89
CA VAL A 846 19.06 17.86 -4.21
C VAL A 846 17.58 18.15 -4.04
N ARG A 847 17.05 19.08 -4.82
CA ARG A 847 15.61 19.40 -4.91
C ARG A 847 15.09 18.92 -6.26
N ALA A 848 14.13 18.01 -6.26
CA ALA A 848 13.44 17.53 -7.45
C ALA A 848 12.03 18.15 -7.52
N ALA A 849 11.69 18.76 -8.65
CA ALA A 849 10.38 19.33 -8.93
C ALA A 849 9.76 18.63 -10.15
N LEU A 850 8.68 17.86 -9.93
CA LEU A 850 7.92 17.22 -10.99
C LEU A 850 6.83 18.18 -11.49
N HIS A 851 6.87 18.48 -12.78
CA HIS A 851 5.90 19.32 -13.47
C HIS A 851 5.04 18.47 -14.40
N VAL A 852 3.75 18.37 -14.10
CA VAL A 852 2.76 17.75 -14.98
C VAL A 852 1.96 18.88 -15.63
N PHE A 853 2.07 19.01 -16.94
CA PHE A 853 1.49 20.14 -17.69
C PHE A 853 0.39 19.71 -18.65
N GLY A 854 0.10 18.41 -18.74
CA GLY A 854 -0.98 17.89 -19.57
C GLY A 854 -0.96 16.39 -19.69
N TYR A 855 -1.77 15.85 -20.59
CA TYR A 855 -1.78 14.44 -20.98
C TYR A 855 -2.31 14.24 -22.40
N PHE A 856 -1.95 13.12 -23.00
CA PHE A 856 -2.53 12.61 -24.24
C PHE A 856 -3.62 11.60 -23.95
N LYS A 857 -4.72 11.64 -24.71
CA LYS A 857 -5.64 10.52 -24.83
C LYS A 857 -5.19 9.64 -25.98
N ILE A 858 -4.88 8.38 -25.68
CA ILE A 858 -4.29 7.45 -26.62
C ILE A 858 -5.23 6.27 -26.83
N ASN A 859 -5.57 5.96 -28.08
CA ASN A 859 -6.44 4.83 -28.40
C ASN A 859 -5.70 3.48 -28.31
N LYS A 860 -6.42 2.38 -28.50
CA LYS A 860 -5.84 1.01 -28.55
C LYS A 860 -4.74 0.82 -29.62
N LYS A 861 -4.74 1.62 -30.69
CA LYS A 861 -3.72 1.60 -31.76
C LYS A 861 -2.50 2.48 -31.44
N ARG A 862 -2.43 3.09 -30.26
CA ARG A 862 -1.40 4.05 -29.83
C ARG A 862 -1.42 5.38 -30.59
N GLU A 863 -2.54 5.75 -31.18
CA GLU A 863 -2.71 7.05 -31.83
C GLU A 863 -3.22 8.08 -30.82
N ILE A 864 -2.69 9.30 -30.88
CA ILE A 864 -3.13 10.42 -30.04
C ILE A 864 -4.47 10.92 -30.58
N ILE A 865 -5.52 10.75 -29.78
CA ILE A 865 -6.88 11.22 -30.07
C ILE A 865 -7.01 12.71 -29.74
N ASP A 866 -6.44 13.10 -28.61
CA ASP A 866 -6.64 14.41 -28.01
C ASP A 866 -5.44 14.77 -27.12
N THR A 867 -5.16 16.06 -27.02
CA THR A 867 -4.10 16.62 -26.18
C THR A 867 -4.72 17.61 -25.22
N VAL A 868 -4.60 17.33 -23.92
CA VAL A 868 -5.20 18.14 -22.87
C VAL A 868 -4.09 18.80 -22.05
N ASP A 869 -4.16 20.12 -21.90
CA ASP A 869 -3.26 20.88 -21.03
C ASP A 869 -3.86 20.99 -19.62
N ILE A 870 -3.02 20.84 -18.60
CA ILE A 870 -3.37 20.99 -17.18
C ILE A 870 -2.48 22.08 -16.57
N VAL A 871 -3.06 22.90 -15.69
CA VAL A 871 -2.31 23.87 -14.89
C VAL A 871 -2.23 23.39 -13.46
N ASP A 872 -1.27 22.51 -13.19
CA ASP A 872 -1.00 21.99 -11.84
C ASP A 872 0.26 22.64 -11.23
N LYS A 873 0.27 22.70 -9.90
CA LYS A 873 1.48 23.09 -9.15
C LYS A 873 2.49 21.95 -9.18
N PRO A 874 3.80 22.24 -9.30
CA PRO A 874 4.81 21.19 -9.28
C PRO A 874 4.85 20.48 -7.93
N VAL A 875 5.09 19.18 -7.96
CA VAL A 875 5.38 18.38 -6.76
C VAL A 875 6.86 18.51 -6.45
N ILE A 876 7.19 19.11 -5.31
CA ILE A 876 8.57 19.37 -4.89
C ILE A 876 8.99 18.35 -3.83
N ILE A 877 10.17 17.77 -4.00
CA ILE A 877 10.83 16.89 -3.04
C ILE A 877 12.25 17.41 -2.77
N ASP A 878 12.60 17.52 -1.50
CA ASP A 878 13.98 17.67 -1.05
C ASP A 878 14.54 16.29 -0.68
N SER A 879 15.67 15.92 -1.26
CA SER A 879 16.33 14.62 -1.07
C SER A 879 17.86 14.77 -1.06
N LYS A 880 18.58 13.66 -0.94
CA LYS A 880 20.03 13.58 -1.18
C LYS A 880 20.30 12.90 -2.50
N GLY A 881 21.37 13.32 -3.15
CA GLY A 881 21.77 12.80 -4.45
C GLY A 881 23.24 13.04 -4.75
N PHE A 882 23.68 12.48 -5.87
CA PHE A 882 24.98 12.77 -6.44
C PHE A 882 24.84 13.25 -7.87
N TRP A 883 25.79 14.07 -8.32
CA TRP A 883 25.81 14.59 -9.69
C TRP A 883 27.23 14.67 -10.22
N ILE A 884 27.34 14.66 -11.54
CA ILE A 884 28.59 14.75 -12.29
C ILE A 884 28.40 15.86 -13.31
N ASP A 885 29.18 16.92 -13.18
CA ASP A 885 29.16 18.00 -14.16
C ASP A 885 29.85 17.52 -15.44
N VAL A 886 29.19 17.75 -16.57
CA VAL A 886 29.68 17.36 -17.90
C VAL A 886 30.50 18.53 -18.45
N PRO A 887 31.82 18.35 -18.69
CA PRO A 887 32.65 19.36 -19.31
C PRO A 887 32.05 19.89 -20.63
N TRP A 888 32.05 21.21 -20.79
CA TRP A 888 31.37 21.85 -21.92
C TRP A 888 31.90 21.40 -23.30
N HIS A 889 33.20 21.11 -23.41
CA HIS A 889 33.80 20.60 -24.65
C HIS A 889 33.18 19.27 -25.14
N ILE A 890 32.60 18.46 -24.23
CA ILE A 890 31.87 17.25 -24.61
C ILE A 890 30.54 17.64 -25.30
N ILE A 891 29.86 18.67 -24.78
CA ILE A 891 28.61 19.17 -25.38
C ILE A 891 28.89 19.80 -26.74
N GLU A 892 29.97 20.57 -26.88
CA GLU A 892 30.40 21.13 -28.17
C GLU A 892 30.67 20.02 -29.20
N LEU A 893 31.32 18.93 -28.78
CA LEU A 893 31.59 17.78 -29.64
C LEU A 893 30.31 17.08 -30.12
N LEU A 894 29.35 16.86 -29.20
CA LEU A 894 28.05 16.29 -29.54
C LEU A 894 27.29 17.19 -30.52
N SER A 895 27.36 18.51 -30.31
CA SER A 895 26.79 19.51 -31.21
C SER A 895 27.38 19.44 -32.61
N TRP A 896 28.71 19.33 -32.72
CA TRP A 896 29.41 19.19 -34.01
C TRP A 896 28.98 17.92 -34.75
N LYS A 897 28.71 16.85 -34.00
CA LYS A 897 28.17 15.58 -34.53
C LYS A 897 26.66 15.59 -34.79
N LYS A 898 25.98 16.73 -34.60
CA LYS A 898 24.51 16.85 -34.70
C LYS A 898 23.76 15.87 -33.79
N ILE A 899 24.39 15.50 -32.67
CA ILE A 899 23.81 14.64 -31.65
C ILE A 899 23.24 15.51 -30.54
N ASN A 900 22.04 15.19 -30.08
CA ASN A 900 21.37 15.95 -29.04
C ASN A 900 22.05 15.75 -27.67
N GLY A 901 22.70 16.80 -27.16
CA GLY A 901 23.40 16.75 -25.87
C GLY A 901 22.48 16.42 -24.68
N ALA A 902 21.24 16.93 -24.69
CA ALA A 902 20.29 16.66 -23.61
C ALA A 902 19.82 15.18 -23.64
N ALA A 903 19.56 14.64 -24.83
CA ALA A 903 19.24 13.23 -25.01
C ALA A 903 20.40 12.30 -24.64
N SER A 904 21.64 12.72 -24.93
CA SER A 904 22.87 12.01 -24.57
C SER A 904 23.05 11.89 -23.06
N ILE A 905 22.86 12.99 -22.33
CA ILE A 905 22.91 13.02 -20.86
C ILE A 905 21.86 12.08 -20.27
N HIS A 906 20.61 12.19 -20.72
CA HIS A 906 19.50 11.39 -20.19
C HIS A 906 19.68 9.88 -20.49
N ALA A 907 20.17 9.54 -21.68
CA ALA A 907 20.53 8.17 -22.03
C ALA A 907 21.68 7.62 -21.18
N ALA A 908 22.70 8.42 -20.89
CA ALA A 908 23.79 8.04 -20.00
C ALA A 908 23.30 7.86 -18.55
N GLU A 909 22.36 8.71 -18.09
CA GLU A 909 21.71 8.56 -16.79
C GLU A 909 20.99 7.22 -16.66
N HIS A 910 20.20 6.85 -17.67
CA HIS A 910 19.49 5.58 -17.67
C HIS A 910 20.42 4.37 -17.82
N ALA A 911 21.49 4.47 -18.61
CA ALA A 911 22.49 3.41 -18.73
C ALA A 911 23.12 3.10 -17.36
N LEU A 912 23.55 4.11 -16.61
CA LEU A 912 24.10 3.95 -15.26
C LEU A 912 23.05 3.50 -14.25
N LEU A 913 21.86 4.12 -14.26
CA LEU A 913 20.77 3.78 -13.36
C LEU A 913 20.33 2.31 -13.52
N SER A 914 20.40 1.75 -14.73
CA SER A 914 20.10 0.33 -14.98
C SER A 914 21.07 -0.66 -14.33
N LEU A 915 22.28 -0.20 -13.98
CA LEU A 915 23.36 -1.00 -13.42
C LEU A 915 23.54 -0.78 -11.91
N MET A 916 23.01 0.30 -11.36
CA MET A 916 23.06 0.59 -9.92
C MET A 916 22.60 -0.57 -9.02
N PRO A 917 21.56 -1.37 -9.38
CA PRO A 917 21.14 -2.51 -8.56
C PRO A 917 22.23 -3.57 -8.33
N LEU A 918 23.28 -3.63 -9.16
CA LEU A 918 24.41 -4.56 -8.97
C LEU A 918 25.22 -4.26 -7.70
N TYR A 919 25.26 -2.99 -7.27
CA TYR A 919 26.06 -2.53 -6.13
C TYR A 919 25.20 -2.08 -4.95
N ILE A 920 23.90 -1.87 -5.18
CA ILE A 920 22.98 -1.33 -4.20
C ILE A 920 21.90 -2.38 -3.97
N SER A 921 22.06 -3.15 -2.88
CA SER A 921 21.09 -4.13 -2.41
C SER A 921 19.82 -3.43 -1.93
N ASN A 922 18.92 -3.07 -2.84
CA ASN A 922 17.52 -2.73 -2.61
C ASN A 922 16.79 -2.71 -3.97
N GLY A 923 15.48 -2.99 -3.97
CA GLY A 923 14.68 -3.33 -5.14
C GLY A 923 14.55 -2.24 -6.21
N GLY A 924 15.61 -2.00 -6.99
CA GLY A 924 15.66 -1.41 -8.34
C GLY A 924 15.10 0.00 -8.58
N ASN A 925 14.26 0.53 -7.69
CA ASN A 925 13.43 1.70 -7.94
C ASN A 925 13.70 2.89 -7.01
N ASP A 926 14.61 2.75 -6.05
CA ASP A 926 14.80 3.73 -4.98
C ASP A 926 15.74 4.90 -5.33
N ILE A 927 16.37 4.90 -6.51
CA ILE A 927 17.14 6.03 -7.05
C ILE A 927 16.47 6.54 -8.32
N ARG A 928 16.29 7.86 -8.45
CA ARG A 928 15.75 8.52 -9.64
C ARG A 928 16.78 9.45 -10.27
N THR A 929 16.49 9.87 -11.49
CA THR A 929 17.29 10.82 -12.27
C THR A 929 16.34 11.84 -12.91
N GLU A 930 16.89 12.88 -13.54
CA GLU A 930 16.09 13.90 -14.23
C GLU A 930 15.34 13.27 -15.42
N CYS A 931 14.07 13.66 -15.64
CA CYS A 931 13.30 13.23 -16.80
C CYS A 931 13.02 14.44 -17.70
N LYS A 932 13.21 14.27 -19.01
CA LYS A 932 13.09 15.33 -20.01
C LYS A 932 11.83 15.17 -20.87
N ALA A 933 11.19 16.28 -21.21
CA ALA A 933 10.01 16.30 -22.09
C ALA A 933 10.42 16.49 -23.55
N GLY A 934 10.07 15.55 -24.44
CA GLY A 934 10.45 15.60 -25.84
C GLY A 934 9.97 16.86 -26.57
N GLU A 935 8.73 17.28 -26.32
CA GLU A 935 8.16 18.50 -26.91
C GLU A 935 8.96 19.78 -26.60
N LYS A 936 9.70 19.81 -25.49
CA LYS A 936 10.51 20.96 -25.09
C LYS A 936 11.95 20.83 -25.59
N GLU A 937 12.51 19.62 -25.53
CA GLU A 937 13.91 19.39 -25.90
C GLU A 937 14.13 19.45 -27.42
N PHE A 938 13.18 18.93 -28.23
CA PHE A 938 13.30 18.94 -29.69
C PHE A 938 12.73 20.20 -30.37
N LYS A 939 12.32 21.20 -29.58
CA LYS A 939 11.73 22.42 -30.12
C LYS A 939 12.83 23.26 -30.80
N GLN A 940 12.55 23.73 -32.03
CA GLN A 940 13.51 24.55 -32.79
C GLN A 940 13.75 25.95 -32.18
N SER A 941 12.78 26.47 -31.42
CA SER A 941 12.91 27.76 -30.74
C SER A 941 13.69 27.61 -29.43
N ASP A 942 14.37 28.68 -29.01
CA ASP A 942 15.03 28.74 -27.70
C ASP A 942 14.11 28.30 -26.55
N SER A 943 14.62 27.38 -25.72
CA SER A 943 13.91 26.93 -24.53
C SER A 943 14.06 27.94 -23.40
N GLN A 944 12.95 28.25 -22.72
CA GLN A 944 12.99 28.97 -21.44
C GLN A 944 13.54 28.10 -20.30
N ARG A 945 13.53 26.78 -20.47
CA ARG A 945 14.09 25.80 -19.55
C ARG A 945 15.49 25.43 -20.02
N ARG A 946 16.50 26.20 -19.62
CA ARG A 946 17.92 25.88 -19.82
C ARG A 946 18.51 25.30 -18.53
N ARG A 947 19.24 24.19 -18.63
CA ARG A 947 19.76 23.44 -17.48
C ARG A 947 21.27 23.23 -17.59
N PRO A 948 22.03 23.25 -16.48
CA PRO A 948 23.45 22.88 -16.50
C PRO A 948 23.66 21.48 -17.07
N ALA A 949 24.69 21.30 -17.91
CA ALA A 949 25.05 19.98 -18.41
C ALA A 949 25.61 19.10 -17.27
N ARG A 950 24.79 18.19 -16.73
CA ARG A 950 25.18 17.25 -15.68
C ARG A 950 24.39 15.95 -15.72
N LEU A 951 25.01 14.87 -15.26
CA LEU A 951 24.31 13.64 -14.86
C LEU A 951 23.90 13.80 -13.39
N ILE A 952 22.64 13.59 -13.03
CA ILE A 952 22.16 13.75 -11.65
C ILE A 952 21.28 12.58 -11.20
N TYR A 953 21.51 12.13 -9.98
CA TYR A 953 20.78 11.03 -9.36
C TYR A 953 20.41 11.41 -7.93
N TYR A 954 19.24 10.99 -7.48
CA TYR A 954 18.75 11.28 -6.14
C TYR A 954 17.96 10.11 -5.57
N ASP A 955 17.97 9.99 -4.24
CA ASP A 955 17.16 9.00 -3.54
C ASP A 955 15.67 9.36 -3.69
N ASP A 956 14.81 8.40 -4.07
CA ASP A 956 13.37 8.62 -4.27
C ASP A 956 12.65 8.99 -2.97
N ALA A 957 13.22 8.57 -1.83
CA ALA A 957 12.75 8.91 -0.50
C ALA A 957 12.91 10.41 -0.24
N GLY A 958 11.81 11.16 -0.35
CA GLY A 958 11.80 12.61 -0.17
C GLY A 958 11.97 13.08 1.27
N ASP A 959 13.12 12.81 1.88
CA ASP A 959 13.52 13.42 3.14
C ASP A 959 14.99 13.86 3.08
N THR A 960 15.27 14.96 3.77
CA THR A 960 16.61 15.54 3.96
C THR A 960 17.62 14.59 4.62
N ALA A 961 17.16 13.47 5.19
CA ALA A 961 18.02 12.41 5.69
C ALA A 961 18.65 11.57 4.56
N GLY A 962 17.94 11.39 3.43
CA GLY A 962 18.29 10.46 2.35
C GLY A 962 18.27 9.00 2.79
N ALA A 963 18.00 8.08 1.86
CA ALA A 963 18.14 6.64 2.14
C ALA A 963 19.62 6.26 2.26
N GLY A 964 20.53 7.03 1.62
CA GLY A 964 21.97 6.74 1.58
C GLY A 964 22.36 5.83 0.43
N LEU A 965 21.47 5.62 -0.54
CA LEU A 965 21.71 4.76 -1.70
C LEU A 965 22.60 5.47 -2.71
N CYS A 966 22.29 6.74 -3.03
CA CYS A 966 23.15 7.61 -3.84
C CYS A 966 24.56 7.75 -3.25
N GLN A 967 24.69 7.73 -1.91
CA GLN A 967 25.99 7.78 -1.24
C GLN A 967 26.83 6.51 -1.49
N ARG A 968 26.20 5.34 -1.61
CA ARG A 968 26.90 4.12 -2.00
C ARG A 968 27.17 4.06 -3.50
N ALA A 969 26.20 4.46 -4.32
CA ALA A 969 26.31 4.49 -5.77
C ALA A 969 27.57 5.26 -6.23
N VAL A 970 27.80 6.44 -5.64
CA VAL A 970 28.95 7.30 -6.01
C VAL A 970 30.30 6.66 -5.68
N LEU A 971 30.37 5.73 -4.71
CA LEU A 971 31.61 5.01 -4.37
C LEU A 971 32.00 3.95 -5.41
N HIS A 972 31.03 3.44 -6.18
CA HIS A 972 31.21 2.41 -7.22
C HIS A 972 31.08 2.98 -8.65
N LEU A 973 31.24 4.30 -8.78
CA LEU A 973 30.97 5.01 -10.03
C LEU A 973 31.88 4.55 -11.17
N LYS A 974 33.11 4.12 -10.88
CA LYS A 974 34.09 3.67 -11.87
C LYS A 974 33.62 2.39 -12.55
N GLU A 975 33.23 1.42 -11.72
CA GLU A 975 32.80 0.10 -12.14
C GLU A 975 31.47 0.22 -12.90
N LEU A 976 30.55 1.04 -12.39
CA LEU A 976 29.28 1.34 -13.05
C LEU A 976 29.46 1.96 -14.45
N MET A 977 30.35 2.96 -14.59
CA MET A 977 30.63 3.57 -15.89
C MET A 977 31.30 2.60 -16.86
N SER A 978 32.21 1.76 -16.37
CA SER A 978 32.89 0.76 -17.21
C SER A 978 31.90 -0.26 -17.76
N LEU A 979 31.01 -0.79 -16.91
CA LEU A 979 29.94 -1.72 -17.31
C LEU A 979 28.93 -1.05 -18.25
N ALA A 980 28.60 0.22 -18.04
CA ALA A 980 27.69 0.96 -18.93
C ALA A 980 28.29 1.10 -20.33
N ILE A 981 29.58 1.43 -20.44
CA ILE A 981 30.28 1.53 -21.72
C ILE A 981 30.29 0.17 -22.43
N GLU A 982 30.66 -0.91 -21.74
CA GLU A 982 30.67 -2.27 -22.31
C GLU A 982 29.28 -2.70 -22.82
N ARG A 983 28.21 -2.37 -22.07
CA ARG A 983 26.82 -2.61 -22.49
C ARG A 983 26.43 -1.81 -23.73
N LEU A 984 26.86 -0.55 -23.83
CA LEU A 984 26.59 0.29 -25.00
C LEU A 984 27.31 -0.22 -26.25
N GLU A 985 28.54 -0.73 -26.10
CA GLU A 985 29.35 -1.29 -27.20
C GLU A 985 28.84 -2.63 -27.70
N SER A 986 28.46 -3.53 -26.79
CA SER A 986 27.99 -4.88 -27.13
C SER A 986 26.58 -4.91 -27.73
N CYS A 987 25.78 -3.86 -27.52
CA CYS A 987 24.41 -3.83 -27.99
C CYS A 987 24.30 -3.60 -29.50
N GLN A 988 23.64 -4.53 -30.20
CA GLN A 988 23.48 -4.54 -31.65
C GLN A 988 22.36 -3.62 -32.19
N CYS A 989 21.66 -2.87 -31.33
CA CYS A 989 20.62 -1.97 -31.81
C CYS A 989 21.21 -0.83 -32.67
N THR A 990 20.55 -0.57 -33.78
CA THR A 990 20.95 0.43 -34.80
C THR A 990 20.20 1.76 -34.65
N GLN A 991 19.13 1.80 -33.85
CA GLN A 991 18.34 3.00 -33.61
C GLN A 991 19.12 4.00 -32.73
N PRO A 992 19.17 5.29 -33.08
CA PRO A 992 19.82 6.32 -32.26
C PRO A 992 19.25 6.41 -30.84
N GLU A 993 17.95 6.20 -30.68
CA GLU A 993 17.24 6.21 -29.39
C GLU A 993 17.54 4.96 -28.54
N GLY A 994 18.44 4.10 -29.02
CA GLY A 994 18.81 2.85 -28.38
C GLY A 994 17.65 1.86 -28.28
N CYS A 995 17.87 0.77 -27.56
CA CYS A 995 16.86 -0.21 -27.28
C CYS A 995 16.80 -0.54 -25.80
N VAL A 996 15.85 -1.40 -25.44
CA VAL A 996 15.62 -1.76 -24.05
C VAL A 996 16.86 -2.37 -23.39
N GLN A 997 17.71 -3.01 -24.19
CA GLN A 997 18.91 -3.72 -23.75
C GLN A 997 20.10 -2.81 -23.41
N CYS A 998 20.14 -1.56 -23.90
CA CYS A 998 21.29 -0.67 -23.70
C CYS A 998 21.02 0.52 -22.79
N ILE A 999 20.03 1.35 -23.10
CA ILE A 999 19.84 2.66 -22.44
C ILE A 999 18.48 2.79 -21.75
N THR A 1000 17.63 1.76 -21.74
CA THR A 1000 16.36 1.84 -21.03
C THR A 1000 16.38 1.09 -19.70
N THR A 1001 15.70 1.63 -18.69
CA THR A 1001 15.53 1.01 -17.36
C THR A 1001 14.13 0.41 -17.18
N SER A 1002 13.95 -0.45 -16.18
CA SER A 1002 12.63 -0.99 -15.78
C SER A 1002 11.60 0.10 -15.42
N LYS A 1003 12.06 1.33 -15.14
CA LYS A 1003 11.25 2.49 -14.80
C LYS A 1003 10.38 3.02 -15.96
N PHE A 1004 10.77 2.78 -17.21
CA PHE A 1004 9.91 3.09 -18.37
C PHE A 1004 8.59 2.29 -18.32
N ALA A 1005 8.66 1.01 -17.98
CA ALA A 1005 7.47 0.16 -17.83
C ALA A 1005 6.57 0.58 -16.65
N GLY A 1006 7.15 1.21 -15.63
CA GLY A 1006 6.43 1.76 -14.48
C GLY A 1006 5.66 3.06 -14.79
N GLY A 1007 5.93 3.70 -15.94
CA GLY A 1007 5.35 4.99 -16.30
C GLY A 1007 5.92 6.18 -15.53
N THR A 1008 7.14 6.05 -14.98
CA THR A 1008 7.82 7.13 -14.24
C THR A 1008 8.82 7.93 -15.09
N CYS A 1009 9.03 7.53 -16.35
CA CYS A 1009 9.81 8.25 -17.36
C CYS A 1009 9.23 7.90 -18.73
N SER A 1010 9.08 8.89 -19.63
CA SER A 1010 8.48 8.69 -20.96
C SER A 1010 9.45 8.06 -21.97
N GLY A 1011 10.76 8.32 -21.82
CA GLY A 1011 11.80 7.78 -22.72
C GLY A 1011 11.88 8.45 -24.06
N GLU A 1012 11.22 9.61 -24.20
CA GLU A 1012 11.11 10.34 -25.46
C GLU A 1012 12.42 10.98 -25.91
N VAL A 1013 13.36 11.22 -24.98
CA VAL A 1013 14.58 12.01 -25.24
C VAL A 1013 15.81 11.19 -24.89
N LEU A 1014 16.27 10.33 -25.80
CA LEU A 1014 17.41 9.44 -25.60
C LEU A 1014 18.29 9.36 -26.83
N ASP A 1015 19.61 9.33 -26.64
CA ASP A 1015 20.58 9.07 -27.71
C ASP A 1015 21.71 8.14 -27.21
N LYS A 1016 21.79 6.94 -27.80
CA LYS A 1016 22.78 5.89 -27.49
C LYS A 1016 24.20 6.32 -27.83
N HIS A 1017 24.40 6.88 -29.02
CA HIS A 1017 25.74 7.25 -29.50
C HIS A 1017 26.30 8.39 -28.68
N GLY A 1018 25.46 9.37 -28.37
CA GLY A 1018 25.80 10.47 -27.49
C GLY A 1018 26.12 10.02 -26.07
N ALA A 1019 25.33 9.10 -25.49
CA ALA A 1019 25.64 8.52 -24.18
C ALA A 1019 26.99 7.79 -24.16
N TYR A 1020 27.31 7.05 -25.23
CA TYR A 1020 28.58 6.35 -25.37
C TYR A 1020 29.78 7.32 -25.43
N ILE A 1021 29.70 8.37 -26.23
CA ILE A 1021 30.73 9.43 -26.31
C ILE A 1021 30.93 10.05 -24.92
N LEU A 1022 29.83 10.47 -24.29
CA LEU A 1022 29.82 11.17 -23.02
C LEU A 1022 30.47 10.32 -21.91
N LEU A 1023 30.06 9.05 -21.75
CA LEU A 1023 30.59 8.17 -20.71
C LEU A 1023 32.08 7.85 -20.92
N LYS A 1024 32.53 7.60 -22.16
CA LYS A 1024 33.95 7.37 -22.45
C LYS A 1024 34.82 8.59 -22.15
N MET A 1025 34.38 9.78 -22.55
CA MET A 1025 35.11 11.01 -22.29
C MET A 1025 35.16 11.37 -20.80
N LEU A 1026 34.08 11.13 -20.05
CA LEU A 1026 34.08 11.27 -18.58
C LEU A 1026 35.07 10.30 -17.90
N MET A 1027 35.28 9.12 -18.48
CA MET A 1027 36.29 8.13 -18.05
C MET A 1027 37.71 8.45 -18.53
N GLY A 1028 37.92 9.55 -19.25
CA GLY A 1028 39.22 9.91 -19.83
C GLY A 1028 39.67 9.00 -20.98
N GLN A 1029 38.76 8.23 -21.58
CA GLN A 1029 39.05 7.35 -22.70
C GLN A 1029 38.88 8.07 -24.05
N SER A 1030 39.68 7.70 -25.05
CA SER A 1030 39.53 8.22 -26.40
C SER A 1030 38.33 7.59 -27.11
N VAL A 1031 37.64 8.39 -27.93
CA VAL A 1031 36.50 7.95 -28.73
C VAL A 1031 36.86 8.11 -30.21
N ASN A 1032 36.63 7.06 -31.01
CA ASN A 1032 36.79 7.13 -32.45
C ASN A 1032 35.49 7.64 -33.09
N LEU A 1033 35.47 8.93 -33.40
CA LEU A 1033 34.30 9.65 -33.91
C LEU A 1033 33.91 9.27 -35.35
N ASP A 1034 34.84 8.69 -36.12
CA ASP A 1034 34.57 8.29 -37.51
C ASP A 1034 33.67 7.06 -37.59
N LYS A 1035 33.63 6.26 -36.53
CA LYS A 1035 32.76 5.08 -36.43
C LYS A 1035 31.35 5.41 -35.92
N ILE A 1036 31.11 6.65 -35.51
CA ILE A 1036 29.84 7.07 -34.92
C ILE A 1036 29.08 7.91 -35.96
N PRO A 1037 27.86 7.50 -36.34
CA PRO A 1037 27.06 8.27 -37.28
C PRO A 1037 26.69 9.63 -36.70
N ASP A 1038 26.56 10.62 -37.57
CA ASP A 1038 26.04 11.93 -37.17
C ASP A 1038 24.57 11.78 -36.76
N GLY A 1039 24.14 12.59 -35.79
CA GLY A 1039 22.78 12.54 -35.26
C GLY A 1039 21.74 13.19 -36.18
N PRO A 1040 20.44 12.97 -35.90
CA PRO A 1040 19.34 13.44 -36.74
C PRO A 1040 19.06 14.94 -36.62
N GLU A 1041 19.80 15.68 -35.78
CA GLU A 1041 19.48 17.07 -35.49
C GLU A 1041 19.77 18.00 -36.68
N PRO A 1042 18.91 19.02 -36.91
CA PRO A 1042 18.97 19.84 -38.12
C PRO A 1042 20.19 20.78 -38.14
N ASP A 1043 20.73 21.14 -36.97
CA ASP A 1043 21.82 22.09 -36.84
C ASP A 1043 22.70 21.86 -35.58
N GLU A 1044 23.90 22.43 -35.61
CA GLU A 1044 24.88 22.38 -34.53
C GLU A 1044 24.50 23.28 -33.33
N ALA A 1045 23.42 24.07 -33.42
CA ALA A 1045 22.97 24.91 -32.31
C ALA A 1045 22.04 24.16 -31.35
N HIS A 1046 21.55 22.98 -31.73
CA HIS A 1046 20.55 22.22 -30.98
C HIS A 1046 20.96 21.97 -29.52
N ALA A 1047 22.19 21.51 -29.26
CA ALA A 1047 22.62 21.18 -27.89
C ALA A 1047 22.68 22.40 -26.95
N ILE A 1048 22.83 23.61 -27.51
CA ILE A 1048 22.96 24.88 -26.76
C ILE A 1048 21.58 25.49 -26.44
N ARG A 1049 20.50 25.01 -27.07
CA ARG A 1049 19.13 25.53 -26.85
C ARG A 1049 18.58 25.19 -25.48
N THR A 1050 18.98 24.05 -24.91
CA THR A 1050 18.46 23.53 -23.64
C THR A 1050 19.54 23.32 -22.58
N LEU A 1051 20.82 23.29 -22.95
CA LEU A 1051 21.94 23.17 -22.01
C LEU A 1051 22.72 24.47 -21.85
N ILE A 1052 23.22 24.70 -20.64
CA ILE A 1052 24.16 25.78 -20.32
C ILE A 1052 25.42 25.22 -19.64
N PRO A 1053 26.57 25.92 -19.74
CA PRO A 1053 27.75 25.58 -18.96
C PRO A 1053 27.43 25.63 -17.46
N PHE A 1054 28.05 24.73 -16.68
CA PHE A 1054 27.99 24.83 -15.23
C PHE A 1054 28.88 26.00 -14.76
N SER A 1055 28.40 26.77 -13.78
CA SER A 1055 29.06 27.95 -13.20
C SER A 1055 29.89 27.63 -11.97
#